data_AF-A0A3D2X708-F1
#
_entry.id   AF-A0A3D2X708-F1
#
_cell.length_a   1.000
_cell.length_b   1.000
_cell.length_c   1.000
_cell.angle_alpha   90.00
_cell.angle_beta   90.00
_cell.angle_gamma   90.00
#
_symmetry.space_group_name_H-M   'P 1'
#
loop_
_entity.id
_entity.type
_entity.pdbx_description
1 polymer ?
#
loop_
_entity_poly.entity_id
_entity_poly.type
_entity_poly.pdbx_seq_one_letter_code
_entity_poly.pdbx_strand_id
1 'polypeptide(L)'
;MKRILNKATVCVLCTAMVGGICYVGTTFSKNEGTAYAATQANVNDNTIDKIISTTTSSNLNNKQENKKPEKEEVVYVKMNSSADVSQVIVSDWLKNFNNDSALLDQSDLENITNIKGDEVFVTNSDGTISWEANGNDIYYQGTTTKELPFDVKLTYFLDGEEVSANDIVGKSGALTIKLQFQNKEQVPFSILSTTTASTDMFKNVTAKNAKVISDGDKYIIVGVALSGVQETLNLESIEIPEEIEINCDVINYDPIMFLNVVTTGLLTDVNLDNDLDITKLSDSIDTLYESCEELRDGTATLSSSLSEFQGKSEEYFSGVTTLLDGTKEYTNGVAQVISGVKELHSKSNTLIEGISALLEGSNSLDAGLNQANTGITTLNKEFKNLVAGSKSLKENLASLQQLVSGIVDGKVKENAVFSQLLQTVENNEKILATLKAANADANIIAALEKNTAAQRQIAEGLITSGKTLSAYLDKLNGAVTQISQGAETLYQGCTSTDNAQEKLQTGLSKLTAGSKALEAGLTSLNTGSKALKAGIDQLYTGVTQLESATSSLTNGSAKLKDSTGLMTNAVGDLTIGRKKLSDGMNKFYEEGIKEIYNKYNDTVSVFQGKLDDLIEKGENYKSFTSLTDNMDGTVKFIVEIQ
;
A
#
# COMPACT_ATOMS: atom_id res chain seq x y z
N MET A 1 17.62 -19.76 36.39
CA MET A 1 16.80 -20.30 37.49
C MET A 1 17.65 -20.80 38.67
N LYS A 2 18.29 -21.99 38.67
CA LYS A 2 19.12 -22.44 39.83
C LYS A 2 20.16 -21.40 40.30
N ARG A 3 20.81 -20.69 39.37
CA ARG A 3 21.75 -19.60 39.67
C ARG A 3 21.12 -18.34 40.28
N ILE A 4 19.85 -18.05 39.98
CA ILE A 4 19.13 -16.88 40.51
C ILE A 4 18.73 -17.18 41.95
N LEU A 5 18.14 -18.36 42.19
CA LEU A 5 17.83 -18.87 43.52
C LEU A 5 19.09 -18.87 44.40
N ASN A 6 20.21 -19.38 43.87
CA ASN A 6 21.47 -19.39 44.62
C ASN A 6 22.01 -17.98 44.93
N LYS A 7 21.91 -17.02 44.00
CA LYS A 7 22.38 -15.65 44.25
C LYS A 7 21.52 -14.93 45.27
N ALA A 8 20.20 -15.11 45.20
CA ALA A 8 19.27 -14.51 46.14
C ALA A 8 19.55 -15.00 47.57
N THR A 9 19.69 -16.31 47.74
CA THR A 9 20.06 -16.93 49.02
C THR A 9 21.45 -16.49 49.53
N VAL A 10 22.47 -16.41 48.67
CA VAL A 10 23.80 -15.96 49.09
C VAL A 10 23.75 -14.52 49.60
N CYS A 11 22.95 -13.65 48.99
CA CYS A 11 22.74 -12.28 49.47
C CYS A 11 22.06 -12.27 50.84
N VAL A 12 20.98 -13.05 51.05
CA VAL A 12 20.35 -13.21 52.38
C VAL A 12 21.39 -13.59 53.45
N LEU A 13 22.27 -14.55 53.13
CA LEU A 13 23.33 -15.01 54.02
C LEU A 13 24.41 -13.95 54.27
N CYS A 14 24.83 -13.22 53.24
CA CYS A 14 25.81 -12.16 53.36
C CYS A 14 25.27 -10.99 54.21
N THR A 15 24.01 -10.59 54.00
CA THR A 15 23.40 -9.50 54.76
C THR A 15 23.18 -9.89 56.23
N ALA A 16 22.78 -11.14 56.52
CA ALA A 16 22.71 -11.66 57.88
C ALA A 16 24.09 -11.70 58.58
N MET A 17 25.15 -12.15 57.88
CA MET A 17 26.51 -12.19 58.43
C MET A 17 27.10 -10.78 58.66
N VAL A 18 26.90 -9.85 57.73
CA VAL A 18 27.39 -8.46 57.84
C VAL A 18 26.59 -7.69 58.88
N GLY A 19 25.27 -7.87 58.92
CA GLY A 19 24.38 -7.30 59.94
C GLY A 19 24.77 -7.76 61.35
N GLY A 20 25.06 -9.04 61.53
CA GLY A 20 25.55 -9.60 62.80
C GLY A 20 26.85 -8.96 63.28
N ILE A 21 27.83 -8.81 62.39
CA ILE A 21 29.14 -8.19 62.71
C ILE A 21 29.00 -6.68 63.01
N CYS A 22 28.16 -5.96 62.28
CA CYS A 22 27.88 -4.54 62.51
C CYS A 22 27.05 -4.30 63.79
N TYR A 23 26.17 -5.22 64.17
CA TYR A 23 25.39 -5.14 65.40
C TYR A 23 26.31 -5.20 66.63
N VAL A 24 27.34 -6.07 66.64
CA VAL A 24 28.35 -6.14 67.73
C VAL A 24 29.04 -4.80 67.95
N GLY A 25 29.42 -4.12 66.86
CA GLY A 25 30.10 -2.82 66.94
C GLY A 25 29.25 -1.71 67.54
N THR A 26 27.92 -1.77 67.39
CA THR A 26 26.99 -0.74 67.89
C THR A 26 26.40 -1.07 69.28
N THR A 27 26.29 -2.34 69.65
CA THR A 27 25.87 -2.74 71.01
C THR A 27 27.01 -2.65 72.02
N PHE A 28 28.24 -3.03 71.66
CA PHE A 28 29.38 -2.90 72.58
C PHE A 28 29.88 -1.46 72.76
N SER A 29 29.64 -0.55 71.81
CA SER A 29 29.99 0.86 72.01
C SER A 29 29.00 1.64 72.90
N LYS A 30 27.83 1.07 73.23
CA LYS A 30 26.78 1.77 73.98
C LYS A 30 26.76 1.49 75.49
N ASN A 31 27.43 0.42 75.97
CA ASN A 31 27.34 0.01 77.39
C ASN A 31 28.66 -0.01 78.19
N GLU A 32 29.83 0.30 77.62
CA GLU A 32 31.01 0.63 78.44
C GLU A 32 31.04 2.12 78.77
N GLY A 33 30.25 2.51 79.78
CA GLY A 33 30.13 3.90 80.18
C GLY A 33 29.38 4.16 81.49
N THR A 34 29.30 3.20 82.41
CA THR A 34 28.86 3.48 83.79
C THR A 34 29.84 2.93 84.81
N ALA A 35 30.97 3.61 84.97
CA ALA A 35 31.65 3.87 86.26
C ALA A 35 33.11 4.32 86.05
N TYR A 36 33.35 5.54 85.58
CA TYR A 36 34.47 6.38 86.05
C TYR A 36 34.29 7.81 85.51
N ALA A 37 34.61 8.80 86.34
CA ALA A 37 34.59 10.26 86.09
C ALA A 37 33.25 11.00 86.32
N ALA A 38 32.83 11.05 87.59
CA ALA A 38 32.38 12.32 88.13
C ALA A 38 33.60 13.24 88.32
N THR A 39 33.82 14.21 87.40
CA THR A 39 34.42 15.53 87.70
C THR A 39 34.46 16.41 86.44
N GLN A 40 33.69 17.50 86.46
CA GLN A 40 33.83 18.82 85.80
C GLN A 40 34.49 18.91 84.40
N ALA A 41 33.78 19.44 83.40
CA ALA A 41 33.79 20.88 83.07
C ALA A 41 33.08 21.20 81.73
N ASN A 42 32.17 22.18 81.82
CA ASN A 42 31.62 23.07 80.78
C ASN A 42 32.17 22.98 79.34
N VAL A 43 31.28 22.74 78.37
CA VAL A 43 31.33 23.40 77.04
C VAL A 43 29.90 23.67 76.54
N ASN A 44 29.75 24.84 75.91
CA ASN A 44 28.53 25.60 75.64
C ASN A 44 27.54 24.97 74.65
N ASP A 45 26.27 25.18 75.03
CA ASP A 45 25.06 25.53 74.28
C ASP A 45 25.22 26.04 72.82
N ASN A 46 24.24 25.66 71.97
CA ASN A 46 23.97 26.07 70.57
C ASN A 46 24.35 25.16 69.38
N THR A 47 24.10 23.84 69.43
CA THR A 47 23.97 23.05 68.17
C THR A 47 22.97 21.87 68.23
N ILE A 48 22.12 21.79 69.27
CA ILE A 48 21.16 20.68 69.44
C ILE A 48 19.73 21.06 68.99
N ASP A 49 19.37 22.36 69.00
CA ASP A 49 18.05 22.85 68.56
C ASP A 49 17.82 22.82 67.03
N LYS A 50 18.81 22.37 66.23
CA LYS A 50 18.72 22.37 64.75
C LYS A 50 18.63 20.98 64.11
N ILE A 51 18.63 19.91 64.90
CA ILE A 51 18.43 18.52 64.42
C ILE A 51 17.05 17.96 64.84
N ILE A 52 16.37 18.64 65.77
CA ILE A 52 15.06 18.21 66.31
C ILE A 52 13.85 18.70 65.46
N SER A 53 14.06 19.48 64.40
CA SER A 53 12.96 20.14 63.65
C SER A 53 12.67 19.62 62.22
N THR A 54 13.17 18.44 61.80
CA THR A 54 12.95 17.96 60.42
C THR A 54 12.32 16.55 60.28
N THR A 55 11.93 15.89 61.38
CA THR A 55 11.31 14.54 61.32
C THR A 55 9.96 14.44 62.03
N THR A 56 9.30 15.55 62.35
CA THR A 56 7.98 15.53 63.02
C THR A 56 7.09 16.64 62.48
N SER A 57 6.57 16.44 61.26
CA SER A 57 5.42 17.19 60.73
C SER A 57 4.71 16.37 59.65
N SER A 58 4.27 15.17 60.00
CA SER A 58 3.10 14.53 59.39
C SER A 58 2.48 13.59 60.42
N ASN A 59 1.17 13.70 60.62
CA ASN A 59 0.32 12.99 61.60
C ASN A 59 0.15 13.59 63.01
N LEU A 60 -0.17 14.88 63.09
CA LEU A 60 -0.93 15.42 64.23
C LEU A 60 -2.40 15.61 63.83
N ASN A 61 -3.05 14.47 63.58
CA ASN A 61 -4.48 14.29 63.77
C ASN A 61 -4.76 12.80 63.95
N ASN A 62 -4.08 12.18 64.91
CA ASN A 62 -4.53 10.93 65.50
C ASN A 62 -4.46 11.09 67.02
N LYS A 63 -5.51 10.56 67.66
CA LYS A 63 -5.63 10.36 69.11
C LYS A 63 -4.30 9.89 69.70
N GLN A 64 -4.04 10.18 70.97
CA GLN A 64 -3.10 9.37 71.76
C GLN A 64 -3.51 7.91 71.59
N GLU A 65 -2.89 7.19 70.66
CA GLU A 65 -2.92 5.75 70.66
C GLU A 65 -2.09 5.36 71.86
N ASN A 66 -2.74 4.75 72.85
CA ASN A 66 -2.03 4.01 73.89
C ASN A 66 -1.05 3.09 73.17
N LYS A 67 0.25 3.37 73.28
CA LYS A 67 1.25 2.41 72.82
C LYS A 67 1.11 1.19 73.70
N LYS A 68 1.07 0.00 73.11
CA LYS A 68 1.11 -1.23 73.90
C LYS A 68 2.37 -1.21 74.77
N PRO A 69 2.30 -1.63 76.04
CA PRO A 69 3.52 -1.93 76.78
C PRO A 69 4.35 -2.95 76.01
N GLU A 70 5.67 -2.79 76.05
CA GLU A 70 6.61 -3.74 75.44
C GLU A 70 7.34 -4.51 76.53
N LYS A 71 7.58 -5.81 76.30
CA LYS A 71 8.44 -6.66 77.11
C LYS A 71 9.73 -6.95 76.36
N GLU A 72 10.85 -6.45 76.87
CA GLU A 72 12.17 -6.93 76.46
C GLU A 72 12.64 -8.02 77.42
N GLU A 73 12.74 -9.23 76.90
CA GLU A 73 13.09 -10.41 77.66
C GLU A 73 14.51 -10.86 77.32
N VAL A 74 15.34 -10.99 78.35
CA VAL A 74 16.70 -11.53 78.24
C VAL A 74 16.80 -12.80 79.06
N VAL A 75 16.90 -13.93 78.37
CA VAL A 75 17.05 -15.25 78.98
C VAL A 75 18.53 -15.56 79.14
N TYR A 76 19.05 -15.40 80.35
CA TYR A 76 20.41 -15.80 80.71
C TYR A 76 20.45 -17.29 80.98
N VAL A 77 21.16 -18.03 80.15
CA VAL A 77 21.35 -19.47 80.28
C VAL A 77 22.79 -19.72 80.68
N LYS A 78 23.00 -20.32 81.86
CA LYS A 78 24.32 -20.74 82.32
C LYS A 78 24.48 -22.23 82.12
N MET A 79 25.50 -22.60 81.37
CA MET A 79 25.83 -23.97 81.07
C MET A 79 27.22 -24.31 81.59
N ASN A 80 27.42 -25.57 81.96
CA ASN A 80 28.75 -26.10 82.27
C ASN A 80 29.58 -26.29 80.99
N SER A 81 30.86 -26.64 81.13
CA SER A 81 31.79 -26.91 80.03
C SER A 81 31.39 -28.06 79.08
N SER A 82 30.39 -28.87 79.47
CA SER A 82 29.77 -29.93 78.66
C SER A 82 28.45 -29.49 77.99
N ALA A 83 28.11 -28.20 78.11
CA ALA A 83 26.87 -27.58 77.64
C ALA A 83 25.58 -28.05 78.36
N ASP A 84 25.68 -28.65 79.55
CA ASP A 84 24.48 -28.94 80.36
C ASP A 84 23.98 -27.67 81.06
N VAL A 85 22.67 -27.44 81.00
CA VAL A 85 22.02 -26.30 81.67
C VAL A 85 22.14 -26.44 83.18
N SER A 86 22.82 -25.49 83.80
CA SER A 86 22.93 -25.38 85.26
C SER A 86 21.89 -24.44 85.85
N GLN A 87 21.57 -23.35 85.15
CA GLN A 87 20.61 -22.34 85.61
C GLN A 87 20.05 -21.56 84.41
N VAL A 88 18.74 -21.31 84.43
CA VAL A 88 18.09 -20.37 83.52
C VAL A 88 17.51 -19.24 84.34
N ILE A 89 17.92 -18.02 84.01
CA ILE A 89 17.45 -16.81 84.65
C ILE A 89 16.86 -15.90 83.57
N VAL A 90 15.61 -15.53 83.72
CA VAL A 90 14.95 -14.63 82.78
C VAL A 90 14.86 -13.26 83.41
N SER A 91 15.34 -12.25 82.69
CA SER A 91 15.25 -10.84 83.05
C SER A 91 14.28 -10.17 82.10
N ASP A 92 13.20 -9.65 82.66
CA ASP A 92 12.16 -8.97 81.92
C ASP A 92 12.22 -7.47 82.19
N TRP A 93 12.17 -6.69 81.11
CA TRP A 93 12.00 -5.26 81.13
C TRP A 93 10.65 -4.91 80.48
N LEU A 94 9.70 -4.53 81.32
CA LEU A 94 8.40 -4.01 80.88
C LEU A 94 8.50 -2.51 80.71
N LYS A 95 8.42 -2.05 79.47
CA LYS A 95 8.44 -0.63 79.10
C LYS A 95 7.06 -0.02 79.23
N ASN A 96 6.96 1.01 80.07
CA ASN A 96 5.72 1.67 80.39
C ASN A 96 5.54 2.97 79.59
N PHE A 97 5.38 2.87 78.27
CA PHE A 97 5.36 4.06 77.39
C PHE A 97 4.27 5.08 77.72
N ASN A 98 3.16 4.64 78.32
CA ASN A 98 2.03 5.52 78.66
C ASN A 98 2.10 6.03 80.11
N ASN A 99 3.12 5.64 80.89
CA ASN A 99 3.23 5.88 82.33
C ASN A 99 2.00 5.37 83.10
N ASP A 100 1.49 4.20 82.73
CA ASP A 100 0.36 3.55 83.38
C ASP A 100 0.69 3.27 84.85
N SER A 101 -0.27 3.48 85.75
CA SER A 101 -0.08 3.24 87.19
C SER A 101 0.05 1.75 87.52
N ALA A 102 -0.40 0.88 86.62
CA ALA A 102 -0.29 -0.56 86.73
C ALA A 102 0.08 -1.19 85.39
N LEU A 103 0.95 -2.20 85.42
CA LEU A 103 1.29 -3.01 84.26
C LEU A 103 0.90 -4.46 84.51
N LEU A 104 0.36 -5.09 83.48
CA LEU A 104 0.00 -6.50 83.49
C LEU A 104 0.98 -7.26 82.60
N ASP A 105 1.63 -8.26 83.17
CA ASP A 105 2.47 -9.19 82.45
C ASP A 105 2.01 -10.63 82.68
N GLN A 106 2.51 -11.55 81.87
CA GLN A 106 2.33 -12.98 82.05
C GLN A 106 3.71 -13.62 82.12
N SER A 107 3.92 -14.44 83.15
CA SER A 107 5.20 -15.10 83.35
C SER A 107 5.02 -16.40 84.11
N ASP A 108 5.74 -17.43 83.67
CA ASP A 108 5.85 -18.73 84.32
C ASP A 108 7.09 -18.83 85.22
N LEU A 109 7.71 -17.69 85.57
CA LEU A 109 8.92 -17.65 86.38
C LEU A 109 8.66 -17.95 87.86
N GLU A 110 9.61 -18.64 88.47
CA GLU A 110 9.71 -18.86 89.90
C GLU A 110 10.68 -17.85 90.52
N ASN A 111 10.54 -17.58 91.83
CA ASN A 111 11.43 -16.71 92.60
C ASN A 111 11.56 -15.27 92.05
N ILE A 112 10.44 -14.73 91.57
CA ILE A 112 10.39 -13.40 90.95
C ILE A 112 10.81 -12.32 91.95
N THR A 113 11.77 -11.50 91.51
CA THR A 113 12.33 -10.39 92.28
C THR A 113 12.33 -9.13 91.44
N ASN A 114 11.88 -8.00 92.00
CA ASN A 114 12.10 -6.69 91.41
C ASN A 114 13.60 -6.35 91.54
N ILE A 115 14.27 -6.12 90.41
CA ILE A 115 15.71 -5.86 90.38
C ILE A 115 16.06 -4.37 90.28
N LYS A 116 15.05 -3.50 90.05
CA LYS A 116 15.26 -2.06 89.93
C LYS A 116 14.00 -1.29 90.32
N GLY A 117 14.06 -0.67 91.50
CA GLY A 117 12.97 0.11 92.08
C GLY A 117 12.37 -0.58 93.31
N ASP A 118 11.29 0.00 93.83
CA ASP A 118 10.59 -0.46 95.04
C ASP A 118 9.14 -0.89 94.72
N GLU A 119 8.77 -0.99 93.44
CA GLU A 119 7.45 -1.41 92.96
C GLU A 119 7.14 -2.84 93.40
N VAL A 120 5.90 -3.05 93.84
CA VAL A 120 5.39 -4.35 94.31
C VAL A 120 4.52 -5.00 93.25
N PHE A 121 4.42 -6.34 93.32
CA PHE A 121 3.59 -7.11 92.41
C PHE A 121 2.69 -8.11 93.13
N VAL A 122 1.63 -8.52 92.45
CA VAL A 122 0.75 -9.61 92.86
C VAL A 122 0.63 -10.60 91.71
N THR A 123 0.87 -11.88 92.00
CA THR A 123 0.59 -12.98 91.07
C THR A 123 -0.88 -13.38 91.18
N ASN A 124 -1.60 -13.30 90.08
CA ASN A 124 -3.03 -13.62 89.99
C ASN A 124 -3.24 -15.14 89.78
N SER A 125 -4.46 -15.62 90.03
CA SER A 125 -4.79 -17.05 89.91
C SER A 125 -4.75 -17.60 88.47
N ASP A 126 -4.72 -16.73 87.47
CA ASP A 126 -4.62 -17.07 86.05
C ASP A 126 -3.17 -17.08 85.54
N GLY A 127 -2.19 -16.87 86.42
CA GLY A 127 -0.76 -16.83 86.07
C GLY A 127 -0.26 -15.47 85.56
N THR A 128 -1.10 -14.43 85.56
CA THR A 128 -0.66 -13.07 85.26
C THR A 128 -0.04 -12.39 86.49
N ILE A 129 0.82 -11.40 86.24
CA ILE A 129 1.50 -10.60 87.26
C ILE A 129 1.07 -9.15 87.11
N SER A 130 0.44 -8.63 88.16
CA SER A 130 0.04 -7.23 88.25
C SER A 130 1.12 -6.44 89.00
N TRP A 131 1.79 -5.52 88.31
CA TRP A 131 2.79 -4.62 88.89
C TRP A 131 2.18 -3.25 89.22
N GLU A 132 2.45 -2.73 90.41
CA GLU A 132 2.16 -1.33 90.79
C GLU A 132 3.22 -0.38 90.21
N ALA A 133 3.17 -0.19 88.89
CA ALA A 133 4.22 0.50 88.13
C ALA A 133 4.36 1.99 88.44
N ASN A 134 3.29 2.67 88.87
CA ASN A 134 3.32 4.11 89.22
C ASN A 134 3.94 5.02 88.15
N GLY A 135 3.83 4.64 86.87
CA GLY A 135 4.42 5.34 85.74
C GLY A 135 5.86 4.99 85.40
N ASN A 136 6.50 4.07 86.14
CA ASN A 136 7.85 3.59 85.87
C ASN A 136 7.82 2.34 84.96
N ASP A 137 8.95 2.08 84.31
CA ASP A 137 9.27 0.78 83.75
C ASP A 137 9.47 -0.24 84.86
N ILE A 138 9.13 -1.50 84.60
CA ILE A 138 9.38 -2.60 85.53
C ILE A 138 10.57 -3.41 85.03
N TYR A 139 11.50 -3.72 85.95
CA TYR A 139 12.57 -4.66 85.70
C TYR A 139 12.49 -5.74 86.75
N TYR A 140 12.27 -6.97 86.31
CA TYR A 140 12.18 -8.09 87.23
C TYR A 140 12.92 -9.29 86.69
N GLN A 141 13.30 -10.17 87.61
CA GLN A 141 14.06 -11.37 87.29
C GLN A 141 13.48 -12.57 88.02
N GLY A 142 13.49 -13.72 87.38
CA GLY A 142 13.11 -14.99 87.98
C GLY A 142 13.87 -16.17 87.38
N THR A 143 13.65 -17.35 87.94
CA THR A 143 14.24 -18.61 87.48
C THR A 143 13.17 -19.49 86.84
N THR A 144 13.55 -20.32 85.86
CA THR A 144 12.63 -21.28 85.25
C THR A 144 13.31 -22.62 84.95
N THR A 145 12.49 -23.66 84.84
CA THR A 145 12.88 -25.00 84.37
C THR A 145 12.34 -25.31 82.98
N LYS A 146 11.71 -24.32 82.32
CA LYS A 146 11.20 -24.43 80.95
C LYS A 146 12.32 -24.82 79.99
N GLU A 147 12.01 -25.76 79.08
CA GLU A 147 12.96 -26.17 78.06
C GLU A 147 13.28 -25.02 77.11
N LEU A 148 14.54 -24.91 76.71
CA LEU A 148 15.00 -23.93 75.73
C LEU A 148 14.53 -24.31 74.32
N PRO A 149 14.26 -23.34 73.44
CA PRO A 149 13.83 -23.60 72.05
C PRO A 149 14.95 -24.15 71.15
N PHE A 150 16.14 -24.34 71.70
CA PHE A 150 17.31 -24.93 71.07
C PHE A 150 18.12 -25.76 72.06
N ASP A 151 18.86 -26.75 71.57
CA ASP A 151 19.95 -27.40 72.30
C ASP A 151 21.28 -26.78 71.93
N VAL A 152 22.20 -26.75 72.89
CA VAL A 152 23.59 -26.34 72.64
C VAL A 152 24.47 -27.58 72.73
N LYS A 153 25.24 -27.82 71.67
CA LYS A 153 26.20 -28.91 71.60
C LYS A 153 27.60 -28.33 71.47
N LEU A 154 28.41 -28.51 72.50
CA LEU A 154 29.83 -28.15 72.53
C LEU A 154 30.66 -29.43 72.51
N THR A 155 31.43 -29.64 71.43
CA THR A 155 32.22 -30.86 71.23
C THR A 155 33.70 -30.53 71.04
N TYR A 156 34.55 -31.35 71.64
CA TYR A 156 36.01 -31.19 71.62
C TYR A 156 36.65 -32.40 70.95
N PHE A 157 37.61 -32.15 70.07
CA PHE A 157 38.44 -33.18 69.46
C PHE A 157 39.90 -32.87 69.75
N LEU A 158 40.61 -33.76 70.44
CA LEU A 158 42.05 -33.64 70.67
C LEU A 158 42.78 -34.67 69.81
N ASP A 159 43.68 -34.20 68.96
CA ASP A 159 44.41 -34.99 67.96
C ASP A 159 43.48 -35.82 67.05
N GLY A 160 42.27 -35.30 66.80
CA GLY A 160 41.25 -35.91 65.93
C GLY A 160 40.29 -36.88 66.61
N GLU A 161 40.49 -37.21 67.90
CA GLU A 161 39.58 -38.06 68.68
C GLU A 161 38.66 -37.21 69.55
N GLU A 162 37.37 -37.56 69.62
CA GLU A 162 36.40 -36.87 70.48
C GLU A 162 36.75 -37.08 71.95
N VAL A 163 36.82 -35.99 72.71
CA VAL A 163 37.18 -35.99 74.13
C VAL A 163 36.16 -35.20 74.94
N SER A 164 35.96 -35.60 76.20
CA SER A 164 35.09 -34.84 77.11
C SER A 164 35.76 -33.53 77.56
N ALA A 165 34.95 -32.52 77.91
CA ALA A 165 35.43 -31.22 78.36
C ALA A 165 36.35 -31.31 79.60
N ASN A 166 36.10 -32.29 80.48
CA ASN A 166 36.91 -32.51 81.69
C ASN A 166 38.21 -33.26 81.39
N ASP A 167 38.19 -34.17 80.41
CA ASP A 167 39.35 -35.00 80.08
C ASP A 167 40.41 -34.25 79.28
N ILE A 168 40.08 -33.11 78.66
CA ILE A 168 41.03 -32.28 77.93
C ILE A 168 41.82 -31.33 78.84
N VAL A 169 41.31 -31.00 80.03
CA VAL A 169 41.97 -30.05 80.96
C VAL A 169 43.41 -30.47 81.23
N GLY A 170 44.34 -29.53 81.06
CA GLY A 170 45.76 -29.76 81.27
C GLY A 170 46.50 -30.44 80.11
N LYS A 171 45.80 -30.87 79.05
CA LYS A 171 46.41 -31.57 77.90
C LYS A 171 46.95 -30.60 76.84
N SER A 172 47.85 -31.12 76.02
CA SER A 172 48.44 -30.46 74.85
C SER A 172 48.16 -31.26 73.59
N GLY A 173 47.93 -30.61 72.45
CA GLY A 173 47.71 -31.26 71.16
C GLY A 173 46.95 -30.39 70.18
N ALA A 174 46.58 -30.95 69.03
CA ALA A 174 45.71 -30.25 68.09
C ALA A 174 44.26 -30.33 68.58
N LEU A 175 43.63 -29.20 68.86
CA LEU A 175 42.29 -29.08 69.40
C LEU A 175 41.32 -28.46 68.39
N THR A 176 40.22 -29.16 68.14
CA THR A 176 39.03 -28.64 67.45
C THR A 176 37.88 -28.50 68.44
N ILE A 177 37.28 -27.32 68.51
CA ILE A 177 36.08 -27.02 69.30
C ILE A 177 34.94 -26.72 68.33
N LYS A 178 33.85 -27.46 68.40
CA LYS A 178 32.63 -27.22 67.61
C LYS A 178 31.49 -26.81 68.51
N LEU A 179 30.91 -25.65 68.24
CA LEU A 179 29.74 -25.11 68.90
C LEU A 179 28.57 -25.10 67.91
N GLN A 180 27.52 -25.86 68.24
CA GLN A 180 26.32 -25.98 67.42
C GLN A 180 25.07 -25.65 68.25
N PHE A 181 24.15 -24.92 67.65
CA PHE A 181 22.81 -24.67 68.21
C PHE A 181 21.79 -25.45 67.40
N GLN A 182 21.21 -26.48 68.00
CA GLN A 182 20.25 -27.36 67.33
C GLN A 182 18.83 -26.87 67.59
N ASN A 183 18.11 -26.58 66.52
CA ASN A 183 16.76 -26.05 66.58
C ASN A 183 15.76 -27.11 67.05
N LYS A 184 14.88 -26.79 68.02
CA LYS A 184 13.81 -27.71 68.45
C LYS A 184 12.42 -27.35 67.95
N GLU A 185 12.18 -26.06 67.68
CA GLU A 185 10.83 -25.53 67.45
C GLU A 185 10.60 -24.99 66.04
N GLN A 186 11.53 -25.26 65.10
CA GLN A 186 11.52 -24.67 63.74
C GLN A 186 11.54 -23.12 63.77
N VAL A 187 12.04 -22.52 64.85
CA VAL A 187 12.13 -21.07 65.02
C VAL A 187 13.50 -20.63 64.54
N PRO A 188 13.63 -19.87 63.44
CA PRO A 188 14.94 -19.52 62.93
C PRO A 188 15.68 -18.60 63.90
N PHE A 189 16.87 -19.04 64.35
CA PHE A 189 17.72 -18.29 65.28
C PHE A 189 19.01 -17.85 64.62
N SER A 190 19.41 -16.61 64.90
CA SER A 190 20.76 -16.11 64.67
C SER A 190 21.56 -16.16 65.96
N ILE A 191 22.73 -16.75 65.88
CA ILE A 191 23.66 -16.91 67.00
C ILE A 191 24.89 -16.09 66.70
N LEU A 192 25.23 -15.21 67.64
CA LEU A 192 26.52 -14.54 67.70
C LEU A 192 27.28 -15.09 68.91
N SER A 193 28.36 -15.82 68.64
CA SER A 193 29.22 -16.37 69.68
C SER A 193 30.49 -15.55 69.82
N THR A 194 30.94 -15.30 71.05
CA THR A 194 32.26 -14.75 71.32
C THR A 194 32.97 -15.58 72.37
N THR A 195 34.25 -15.83 72.16
CA THR A 195 35.13 -16.43 73.16
C THR A 195 36.50 -15.77 73.11
N THR A 196 37.22 -15.87 74.23
CA THR A 196 38.59 -15.38 74.34
C THR A 196 39.51 -16.48 74.81
N ALA A 197 40.63 -16.65 74.13
CA ALA A 197 41.61 -17.70 74.41
C ALA A 197 43.01 -17.09 74.58
N SER A 198 43.72 -17.43 75.66
CA SER A 198 45.07 -16.88 75.94
C SER A 198 46.10 -17.34 74.91
N THR A 199 46.96 -16.44 74.42
CA THR A 199 48.05 -16.82 73.50
C THR A 199 49.13 -17.66 74.18
N ASP A 200 49.19 -17.71 75.51
CA ASP A 200 50.10 -18.60 76.25
C ASP A 200 49.67 -20.06 76.17
N MET A 201 48.37 -20.30 76.00
CA MET A 201 47.75 -21.62 76.12
C MET A 201 47.32 -22.16 74.75
N PHE A 202 46.90 -21.27 73.85
CA PHE A 202 46.42 -21.58 72.51
C PHE A 202 47.37 -20.97 71.46
N LYS A 203 47.71 -21.74 70.42
CA LYS A 203 48.50 -21.32 69.26
C LYS A 203 47.77 -21.68 67.98
N ASN A 204 48.13 -21.02 66.88
CA ASN A 204 47.63 -21.33 65.53
C ASN A 204 46.09 -21.36 65.43
N VAL A 205 45.42 -20.45 66.14
CA VAL A 205 43.95 -20.39 66.18
C VAL A 205 43.40 -19.97 64.82
N THR A 206 42.55 -20.81 64.27
CA THR A 206 41.75 -20.58 63.07
C THR A 206 40.29 -20.94 63.38
N ALA A 207 39.34 -20.42 62.60
CA ALA A 207 37.94 -20.76 62.82
C ALA A 207 37.12 -20.76 61.51
N LYS A 208 36.15 -21.67 61.43
CA LYS A 208 35.08 -21.70 60.41
C LYS A 208 33.86 -20.98 60.96
N ASN A 209 33.19 -20.21 60.10
CA ASN A 209 32.02 -19.39 60.45
C ASN A 209 32.30 -18.38 61.58
N ALA A 210 33.57 -17.99 61.74
CA ALA A 210 34.00 -17.03 62.73
C ALA A 210 35.22 -16.23 62.27
N LYS A 211 35.42 -15.08 62.90
CA LYS A 211 36.61 -14.25 62.74
C LYS A 211 37.49 -14.39 63.97
N VAL A 212 38.75 -14.75 63.74
CA VAL A 212 39.79 -14.72 64.77
C VAL A 212 40.53 -13.39 64.71
N ILE A 213 40.64 -12.72 65.85
CA ILE A 213 41.38 -11.47 66.05
C ILE A 213 42.39 -11.73 67.16
N SER A 214 43.63 -11.28 67.02
CA SER A 214 44.63 -11.36 68.09
C SER A 214 45.11 -9.96 68.45
N ASP A 215 45.18 -9.65 69.74
CA ASP A 215 45.77 -8.40 70.26
C ASP A 215 47.22 -8.57 70.75
N GLY A 216 47.79 -9.77 70.58
CA GLY A 216 49.12 -10.15 71.07
C GLY A 216 49.08 -11.02 72.34
N ASP A 217 48.14 -10.76 73.24
CA ASP A 217 48.02 -11.45 74.54
C ASP A 217 46.89 -12.50 74.54
N LYS A 218 45.83 -12.27 73.74
CA LYS A 218 44.70 -13.19 73.58
C LYS A 218 44.19 -13.23 72.14
N TYR A 219 43.48 -14.32 71.83
CA TYR A 219 42.62 -14.41 70.66
C TYR A 219 41.20 -14.06 71.08
N ILE A 220 40.55 -13.18 70.33
CA ILE A 220 39.11 -12.93 70.37
C ILE A 220 38.51 -13.61 69.14
N ILE A 221 37.58 -14.53 69.36
CA ILE A 221 36.93 -15.28 68.29
C ILE A 221 35.47 -14.90 68.29
N VAL A 222 35.01 -14.30 67.18
CA VAL A 222 33.61 -13.89 67.00
C VAL A 222 32.99 -14.72 65.89
N GLY A 223 32.07 -15.62 66.24
CA GLY A 223 31.40 -16.52 65.32
C GLY A 223 29.94 -16.18 65.09
N VAL A 224 29.44 -16.53 63.91
CA VAL A 224 28.03 -16.43 63.55
C VAL A 224 27.52 -17.80 63.10
N ALA A 225 26.40 -18.24 63.67
CA ALA A 225 25.66 -19.38 63.19
C ALA A 225 24.17 -19.03 63.00
N LEU A 226 23.50 -19.70 62.07
CA LEU A 226 22.10 -19.52 61.71
C LEU A 226 21.40 -20.87 61.80
N SER A 227 20.66 -21.09 62.88
CA SER A 227 19.97 -22.36 63.15
C SER A 227 18.53 -22.32 62.64
N GLY A 228 18.04 -23.40 62.02
CA GLY A 228 16.66 -23.51 61.49
C GLY A 228 16.38 -22.75 60.18
N VAL A 229 17.34 -21.97 59.67
CA VAL A 229 17.18 -21.20 58.41
C VAL A 229 17.24 -22.12 57.18
N GLN A 230 18.13 -23.11 57.17
CA GLN A 230 18.31 -24.03 56.04
C GLN A 230 17.08 -24.89 55.78
N GLU A 231 16.47 -25.39 56.86
CA GLU A 231 15.27 -26.22 56.83
C GLU A 231 14.06 -25.42 56.34
N THR A 232 13.92 -24.19 56.82
CA THR A 232 12.81 -23.28 56.45
C THR A 232 12.89 -22.85 54.99
N LEU A 233 14.09 -22.53 54.49
CA LEU A 233 14.27 -22.16 53.09
C LEU A 233 14.28 -23.37 52.13
N ASN A 234 14.58 -24.57 52.65
CA ASN A 234 14.70 -25.83 51.90
C ASN A 234 15.54 -25.67 50.63
N LEU A 235 16.83 -25.38 50.83
CA LEU A 235 17.78 -25.06 49.76
C LEU A 235 18.90 -26.10 49.67
N GLU A 236 18.84 -26.96 48.66
CA GLU A 236 19.81 -28.07 48.49
C GLU A 236 21.22 -27.64 48.09
N SER A 237 21.41 -26.39 47.66
CA SER A 237 22.62 -25.94 46.95
C SER A 237 23.51 -24.95 47.69
N ILE A 238 23.14 -24.55 48.91
CA ILE A 238 23.91 -23.59 49.72
C ILE A 238 24.01 -24.12 51.16
N GLU A 239 25.21 -24.10 51.71
CA GLU A 239 25.48 -24.46 53.10
C GLU A 239 25.30 -23.21 53.97
N ILE A 240 24.30 -23.23 54.84
CA ILE A 240 24.07 -22.18 55.84
C ILE A 240 24.89 -22.54 57.08
N PRO A 241 25.63 -21.59 57.68
CA PRO A 241 26.51 -21.89 58.79
C PRO A 241 25.71 -22.25 60.05
N GLU A 242 25.59 -23.54 60.38
CA GLU A 242 24.88 -24.00 61.58
C GLU A 242 25.81 -24.30 62.77
N GLU A 243 27.12 -24.39 62.52
CA GLU A 243 28.15 -24.65 63.53
C GLU A 243 29.27 -23.59 63.46
N ILE A 244 29.86 -23.27 64.60
CA ILE A 244 31.11 -22.51 64.71
C ILE A 244 32.20 -23.51 65.08
N GLU A 245 33.26 -23.58 64.28
CA GLU A 245 34.37 -24.51 64.50
C GLU A 245 35.65 -23.71 64.74
N ILE A 246 36.31 -23.95 65.87
CA ILE A 246 37.59 -23.34 66.23
C ILE A 246 38.65 -24.44 66.19
N ASN A 247 39.71 -24.23 65.43
CA ASN A 247 40.84 -25.14 65.32
C ASN A 247 42.09 -24.46 65.85
N CYS A 248 42.82 -25.11 66.75
CA CYS A 248 43.99 -24.54 67.41
C CYS A 248 44.96 -25.62 67.89
N ASP A 249 46.18 -25.24 68.22
CA ASP A 249 47.12 -26.08 68.97
C ASP A 249 47.07 -25.62 70.43
N VAL A 250 46.83 -26.54 71.36
CA VAL A 250 46.80 -26.26 72.79
C VAL A 250 48.07 -26.79 73.48
N ILE A 251 48.64 -25.99 74.38
CA ILE A 251 49.86 -26.35 75.16
C ILE A 251 49.48 -26.86 76.55
N ASN A 252 48.46 -26.25 77.15
CA ASN A 252 47.91 -26.60 78.44
C ASN A 252 46.45 -26.13 78.43
N TYR A 253 45.50 -27.02 78.14
CA TYR A 253 44.11 -26.60 77.96
C TYR A 253 43.48 -26.18 79.29
N ASP A 254 42.86 -25.00 79.28
CA ASP A 254 41.97 -24.51 80.34
C ASP A 254 40.64 -24.15 79.67
N PRO A 255 39.49 -24.54 80.25
CA PRO A 255 38.19 -24.22 79.69
C PRO A 255 38.04 -22.72 79.43
N ILE A 256 37.65 -22.38 78.21
CA ILE A 256 37.38 -21.01 77.78
C ILE A 256 35.88 -20.76 77.77
N MET A 257 35.48 -19.58 78.24
CA MET A 257 34.08 -19.18 78.25
C MET A 257 33.58 -18.89 76.85
N PHE A 258 32.42 -19.43 76.48
CA PHE A 258 31.66 -18.99 75.31
C PHE A 258 30.49 -18.13 75.76
N LEU A 259 30.45 -16.89 75.28
CA LEU A 259 29.31 -16.00 75.45
C LEU A 259 28.55 -15.92 74.13
N ASN A 260 27.28 -16.33 74.14
CA ASN A 260 26.48 -16.42 72.94
C ASN A 260 25.24 -15.56 73.07
N VAL A 261 24.99 -14.73 72.07
CA VAL A 261 23.72 -14.00 71.91
C VAL A 261 22.91 -14.74 70.86
N VAL A 262 21.79 -15.31 71.26
CA VAL A 262 20.84 -15.98 70.36
C VAL A 262 19.60 -15.08 70.23
N THR A 263 19.23 -14.76 68.99
CA THR A 263 18.09 -13.89 68.70
C THR A 263 17.35 -14.35 67.45
N THR A 264 16.05 -14.12 67.42
CA THR A 264 15.19 -14.35 66.24
C THR A 264 15.14 -13.12 65.32
N GLY A 265 15.37 -11.90 65.87
CA GLY A 265 15.17 -10.63 65.17
C GLY A 265 16.29 -10.20 64.22
N LEU A 266 17.45 -10.85 64.21
CA LEU A 266 18.53 -10.47 63.27
C LEU A 266 18.17 -10.78 61.81
N LEU A 267 17.20 -11.69 61.59
CA LEU A 267 16.73 -12.11 60.27
C LEU A 267 15.59 -11.22 59.73
N THR A 268 14.89 -10.50 60.60
CA THR A 268 13.73 -9.66 60.25
C THR A 268 14.16 -8.29 59.71
N ASP A 269 15.34 -7.80 60.10
CA ASP A 269 15.91 -6.53 59.61
C ASP A 269 16.58 -6.65 58.22
N VAL A 270 16.55 -7.83 57.61
CA VAL A 270 17.11 -8.07 56.28
C VAL A 270 16.14 -7.53 55.22
N ASN A 271 16.26 -6.24 54.88
CA ASN A 271 15.49 -5.63 53.79
C ASN A 271 16.00 -6.08 52.41
N LEU A 272 15.44 -7.18 51.91
CA LEU A 272 15.87 -7.83 50.67
C LEU A 272 15.34 -7.17 49.40
N ASP A 273 14.32 -6.32 49.51
CA ASP A 273 13.71 -5.64 48.35
C ASP A 273 14.66 -4.67 47.66
N ASN A 274 15.61 -4.08 48.41
CA ASN A 274 16.56 -3.10 47.87
C ASN A 274 17.90 -3.71 47.41
N ASP A 275 18.33 -4.82 48.01
CA ASP A 275 19.65 -5.41 47.75
C ASP A 275 19.62 -6.50 46.66
N LEU A 276 18.47 -7.12 46.43
CA LEU A 276 18.25 -8.05 45.35
C LEU A 276 17.56 -7.31 44.20
N ASP A 277 18.30 -6.97 43.13
CA ASP A 277 17.81 -6.39 41.86
C ASP A 277 16.76 -7.27 41.11
N ILE A 278 16.04 -8.15 41.81
CA ILE A 278 14.94 -9.00 41.34
C ILE A 278 13.83 -8.14 40.75
N THR A 279 13.56 -6.95 41.29
CA THR A 279 12.59 -5.99 40.74
C THR A 279 13.02 -5.55 39.34
N LYS A 280 14.25 -5.06 39.17
CA LYS A 280 14.79 -4.67 37.85
C LYS A 280 14.83 -5.84 36.86
N LEU A 281 15.15 -7.04 37.34
CA LEU A 281 15.15 -8.23 36.50
C LEU A 281 13.72 -8.64 36.09
N SER A 282 12.74 -8.48 36.98
CA SER A 282 11.32 -8.68 36.69
C SER A 282 10.86 -7.70 35.62
N ASP A 283 11.08 -6.41 35.84
CA ASP A 283 10.72 -5.36 34.89
C ASP A 283 11.34 -5.61 33.50
N SER A 284 12.58 -6.11 33.47
CA SER A 284 13.28 -6.44 32.22
C SER A 284 12.65 -7.65 31.52
N ILE A 285 12.16 -8.65 32.26
CA ILE A 285 11.51 -9.85 31.72
C ILE A 285 10.08 -9.53 31.25
N ASP A 286 9.34 -8.72 32.01
CA ASP A 286 8.05 -8.17 31.59
C ASP A 286 8.21 -7.37 30.28
N THR A 287 9.16 -6.44 30.25
CA THR A 287 9.46 -5.64 29.05
C THR A 287 9.83 -6.53 27.86
N LEU A 288 10.67 -7.55 28.07
CA LEU A 288 11.04 -8.50 27.00
C LEU A 288 9.82 -9.27 26.48
N TYR A 289 8.94 -9.71 27.37
CA TYR A 289 7.72 -10.42 27.01
C TYR A 289 6.79 -9.55 26.18
N GLU A 290 6.46 -8.36 26.68
CA GLU A 290 5.59 -7.40 25.99
C GLU A 290 6.18 -6.96 24.64
N SER A 291 7.46 -6.62 24.60
CA SER A 291 8.13 -6.20 23.34
C SER A 291 8.14 -7.31 22.29
N CYS A 292 8.30 -8.57 22.70
CA CYS A 292 8.27 -9.70 21.77
C CYS A 292 6.84 -10.03 21.34
N GLU A 293 5.83 -9.76 22.17
CA GLU A 293 4.43 -9.83 21.79
C GLU A 293 4.08 -8.79 20.72
N GLU A 294 4.46 -7.53 20.95
CA GLU A 294 4.27 -6.46 19.98
C GLU A 294 4.98 -6.76 18.66
N LEU A 295 6.20 -7.31 18.72
CA LEU A 295 6.92 -7.72 17.52
C LEU A 295 6.19 -8.84 16.76
N ARG A 296 5.67 -9.86 17.47
CA ARG A 296 4.84 -10.93 16.90
C ARG A 296 3.62 -10.34 16.19
N ASP A 297 2.87 -9.49 16.87
CA ASP A 297 1.64 -8.88 16.36
C ASP A 297 1.91 -7.92 15.19
N GLY A 298 3.03 -7.19 15.27
CA GLY A 298 3.56 -6.38 14.17
C GLY A 298 3.86 -7.21 12.92
N THR A 299 4.45 -8.41 13.06
CA THR A 299 4.64 -9.31 11.91
C THR A 299 3.34 -9.92 11.39
N ALA A 300 2.33 -10.12 12.25
CA ALA A 300 0.99 -10.56 11.84
C ALA A 300 0.24 -9.46 11.06
N THR A 301 0.41 -8.19 11.44
CA THR A 301 -0.10 -7.03 10.68
C THR A 301 0.65 -6.84 9.37
N LEU A 302 1.99 -6.96 9.43
CA LEU A 302 2.90 -7.37 8.35
C LEU A 302 2.21 -8.25 7.30
N SER A 303 1.63 -9.30 7.86
CA SER A 303 1.01 -10.40 7.18
C SER A 303 -0.24 -10.03 6.41
N SER A 304 -1.20 -9.41 7.08
CA SER A 304 -2.46 -9.04 6.46
C SER A 304 -2.24 -8.01 5.33
N SER A 305 -1.47 -6.96 5.59
CA SER A 305 -1.26 -5.86 4.63
C SER A 305 -0.58 -6.32 3.35
N LEU A 306 0.42 -7.21 3.45
CA LEU A 306 1.11 -7.68 2.25
C LEU A 306 0.25 -8.64 1.41
N SER A 307 -0.62 -9.43 2.06
CA SER A 307 -1.59 -10.26 1.34
C SER A 307 -2.61 -9.41 0.57
N GLU A 308 -3.06 -8.29 1.16
CA GLU A 308 -3.92 -7.33 0.47
C GLU A 308 -3.19 -6.69 -0.72
N PHE A 309 -1.94 -6.26 -0.54
CA PHE A 309 -1.12 -5.71 -1.61
C PHE A 309 -0.90 -6.71 -2.75
N GLN A 310 -0.72 -8.00 -2.44
CA GLN A 310 -0.65 -9.06 -3.45
C GLN A 310 -1.93 -9.12 -4.27
N GLY A 311 -3.10 -9.16 -3.63
CA GLY A 311 -4.39 -9.16 -4.34
C GLY A 311 -4.56 -7.93 -5.23
N LYS A 312 -4.16 -6.74 -4.77
CA LYS A 312 -4.17 -5.52 -5.58
C LYS A 312 -3.17 -5.54 -6.74
N SER A 313 -2.01 -6.14 -6.55
CA SER A 313 -1.02 -6.35 -7.62
C SER A 313 -1.55 -7.28 -8.72
N GLU A 314 -2.24 -8.36 -8.34
CA GLU A 314 -2.89 -9.29 -9.27
C GLU A 314 -4.05 -8.62 -10.04
N GLU A 315 -4.87 -7.82 -9.35
CA GLU A 315 -5.93 -7.00 -9.97
C GLU A 315 -5.35 -6.01 -11.00
N TYR A 316 -4.28 -5.32 -10.64
CA TYR A 316 -3.58 -4.40 -11.55
C TYR A 316 -2.98 -5.11 -12.77
N PHE A 317 -2.36 -6.28 -12.58
CA PHE A 317 -1.85 -7.10 -13.68
C PHE A 317 -2.96 -7.54 -14.65
N SER A 318 -4.13 -7.92 -14.12
CA SER A 318 -5.32 -8.25 -14.91
C SER A 318 -5.82 -7.05 -15.73
N GLY A 319 -5.89 -5.87 -15.10
CA GLY A 319 -6.25 -4.62 -15.78
C GLY A 319 -5.29 -4.25 -16.92
N VAL A 320 -3.99 -4.42 -16.70
CA VAL A 320 -2.96 -4.19 -17.74
C VAL A 320 -3.05 -5.22 -18.87
N THR A 321 -3.41 -6.47 -18.56
CA THR A 321 -3.66 -7.48 -19.60
C THR A 321 -4.86 -7.10 -20.46
N THR A 322 -5.94 -6.64 -19.84
CA THR A 322 -7.13 -6.12 -20.54
C THR A 322 -6.78 -4.92 -21.43
N LEU A 323 -5.96 -3.98 -20.93
CA LEU A 323 -5.46 -2.86 -21.73
C LEU A 323 -4.67 -3.34 -22.95
N LEU A 324 -3.75 -4.30 -22.79
CA LEU A 324 -2.99 -4.86 -23.90
C LEU A 324 -3.90 -5.45 -24.97
N ASP A 325 -4.89 -6.25 -24.58
CA ASP A 325 -5.79 -6.88 -25.53
C ASP A 325 -6.67 -5.84 -26.25
N GLY A 326 -7.17 -4.82 -25.53
CA GLY A 326 -7.86 -3.69 -26.13
C GLY A 326 -6.99 -2.91 -27.13
N THR A 327 -5.69 -2.73 -26.85
CA THR A 327 -4.77 -2.07 -27.80
C THR A 327 -4.51 -2.90 -29.06
N LYS A 328 -4.50 -4.23 -28.95
CA LYS A 328 -4.41 -5.12 -30.12
C LYS A 328 -5.67 -5.04 -30.98
N GLU A 329 -6.84 -5.08 -30.35
CA GLU A 329 -8.12 -4.94 -31.06
C GLU A 329 -8.22 -3.60 -31.78
N TYR A 330 -7.87 -2.51 -31.10
CA TYR A 330 -7.81 -1.18 -31.71
C TYR A 330 -6.82 -1.11 -32.88
N THR A 331 -5.62 -1.69 -32.73
CA THR A 331 -4.62 -1.76 -33.81
C THR A 331 -5.15 -2.54 -35.02
N ASN A 332 -5.85 -3.65 -34.80
CA ASN A 332 -6.50 -4.41 -35.87
C ASN A 332 -7.59 -3.59 -36.57
N GLY A 333 -8.40 -2.84 -35.82
CA GLY A 333 -9.39 -1.92 -36.40
C GLY A 333 -8.74 -0.84 -37.28
N VAL A 334 -7.61 -0.27 -36.84
CA VAL A 334 -6.84 0.69 -37.64
C VAL A 334 -6.33 0.04 -38.94
N ALA A 335 -5.85 -1.20 -38.91
CA ALA A 335 -5.43 -1.92 -40.11
C ALA A 335 -6.58 -2.13 -41.12
N GLN A 336 -7.81 -2.34 -40.64
CA GLN A 336 -9.00 -2.41 -41.51
C GLN A 336 -9.29 -1.05 -42.17
N VAL A 337 -9.22 0.05 -41.40
CA VAL A 337 -9.38 1.40 -41.95
C VAL A 337 -8.35 1.69 -43.03
N ILE A 338 -7.08 1.36 -42.81
CA ILE A 338 -6.00 1.54 -43.80
C ILE A 338 -6.31 0.77 -45.08
N SER A 339 -6.80 -0.47 -44.96
CA SER A 339 -7.19 -1.29 -46.11
C SER A 339 -8.31 -0.62 -46.91
N GLY A 340 -9.33 -0.09 -46.23
CA GLY A 340 -10.40 0.68 -46.88
C GLY A 340 -9.91 1.97 -47.56
N VAL A 341 -8.98 2.69 -46.94
CA VAL A 341 -8.39 3.91 -47.53
C VAL A 341 -7.53 3.57 -48.76
N LYS A 342 -6.80 2.44 -48.75
CA LYS A 342 -6.07 1.96 -49.94
C LYS A 342 -7.01 1.65 -51.10
N GLU A 343 -8.15 1.01 -50.82
CA GLU A 343 -9.17 0.76 -51.84
C GLU A 343 -9.74 2.07 -52.38
N LEU A 344 -10.14 2.99 -51.49
CA LEU A 344 -10.66 4.31 -51.88
C LEU A 344 -9.66 5.10 -52.74
N HIS A 345 -8.38 5.07 -52.37
CA HIS A 345 -7.30 5.66 -53.14
C HIS A 345 -7.20 5.06 -54.55
N SER A 346 -7.24 3.73 -54.67
CA SER A 346 -7.22 3.06 -55.97
C SER A 346 -8.44 3.44 -56.83
N LYS A 347 -9.64 3.46 -56.26
CA LYS A 347 -10.88 3.81 -56.99
C LYS A 347 -10.88 5.28 -57.41
N SER A 348 -10.30 6.17 -56.61
CA SER A 348 -10.15 7.59 -56.95
C SER A 348 -9.24 7.79 -58.18
N ASN A 349 -8.16 7.02 -58.30
CA ASN A 349 -7.33 7.02 -59.52
C ASN A 349 -8.13 6.60 -60.75
N THR A 350 -8.87 5.49 -60.67
CA THR A 350 -9.70 5.01 -61.79
C THR A 350 -10.77 6.02 -62.20
N LEU A 351 -11.37 6.74 -61.23
CA LEU A 351 -12.32 7.81 -61.52
C LEU A 351 -11.66 8.95 -62.33
N ILE A 352 -10.47 9.40 -61.93
CA ILE A 352 -9.74 10.46 -62.64
C ILE A 352 -9.34 10.02 -64.06
N GLU A 353 -8.92 8.76 -64.22
CA GLU A 353 -8.62 8.18 -65.54
C GLU A 353 -9.88 8.17 -66.44
N GLY A 354 -11.02 7.74 -65.92
CA GLY A 354 -12.29 7.73 -66.65
C GLY A 354 -12.76 9.13 -67.05
N ILE A 355 -12.60 10.13 -66.16
CA ILE A 355 -12.93 11.52 -66.48
C ILE A 355 -11.99 12.08 -67.57
N SER A 356 -10.71 11.70 -67.52
CA SER A 356 -9.73 12.12 -68.53
C SER A 356 -10.10 11.57 -69.92
N ALA A 357 -10.50 10.29 -70.00
CA ALA A 357 -10.99 9.69 -71.23
C ALA A 357 -12.27 10.37 -71.75
N LEU A 358 -13.20 10.75 -70.86
CA LEU A 358 -14.39 11.52 -71.23
C LEU A 358 -14.06 12.91 -71.77
N LEU A 359 -13.08 13.61 -71.17
CA LEU A 359 -12.60 14.90 -71.67
C LEU A 359 -12.01 14.78 -73.08
N GLU A 360 -11.19 13.76 -73.34
CA GLU A 360 -10.66 13.49 -74.68
C GLU A 360 -11.75 13.20 -75.70
N GLY A 361 -12.76 12.41 -75.32
CA GLY A 361 -13.96 12.17 -76.14
C GLY A 361 -14.75 13.45 -76.42
N SER A 362 -14.94 14.30 -75.41
CA SER A 362 -15.63 15.59 -75.55
C SER A 362 -14.87 16.54 -76.50
N ASN A 363 -13.55 16.58 -76.43
CA ASN A 363 -12.72 17.37 -77.34
C ASN A 363 -12.81 16.86 -78.79
N SER A 364 -12.85 15.53 -78.95
CA SER A 364 -13.03 14.91 -80.27
C SER A 364 -14.41 15.20 -80.87
N LEU A 365 -15.46 15.17 -80.04
CA LEU A 365 -16.81 15.57 -80.45
C LEU A 365 -16.84 17.04 -80.88
N ASP A 366 -16.26 17.94 -80.10
CA ASP A 366 -16.20 19.38 -80.43
C ASP A 366 -15.48 19.63 -81.77
N ALA A 367 -14.34 18.95 -81.99
CA ALA A 367 -13.63 19.01 -83.27
C ALA A 367 -14.49 18.52 -84.45
N GLY A 368 -15.19 17.40 -84.28
CA GLY A 368 -16.11 16.86 -85.29
C GLY A 368 -17.29 17.79 -85.60
N LEU A 369 -17.86 18.44 -84.57
CA LEU A 369 -18.93 19.41 -84.73
C LEU A 369 -18.45 20.67 -85.47
N ASN A 370 -17.24 21.15 -85.18
CA ASN A 370 -16.63 22.28 -85.89
C ASN A 370 -16.40 21.96 -87.37
N GLN A 371 -15.97 20.73 -87.68
CA GLN A 371 -15.81 20.26 -89.06
C GLN A 371 -17.16 20.17 -89.78
N ALA A 372 -18.19 19.59 -89.14
CA ALA A 372 -19.53 19.53 -89.69
C ALA A 372 -20.11 20.93 -89.95
N ASN A 373 -19.88 21.88 -89.03
CA ASN A 373 -20.39 23.25 -89.16
C ASN A 373 -19.72 23.99 -90.33
N THR A 374 -18.43 23.77 -90.51
CA THR A 374 -17.69 24.27 -91.68
C THR A 374 -18.27 23.70 -92.97
N GLY A 375 -18.47 22.38 -93.04
CA GLY A 375 -19.04 21.71 -94.21
C GLY A 375 -20.45 22.19 -94.58
N ILE A 376 -21.34 22.34 -93.59
CA ILE A 376 -22.69 22.88 -93.80
C ILE A 376 -22.65 24.35 -94.23
N THR A 377 -21.76 25.16 -93.67
CA THR A 377 -21.60 26.56 -94.09
C THR A 377 -21.20 26.66 -95.56
N THR A 378 -20.27 25.80 -96.01
CA THR A 378 -19.89 25.71 -97.43
C THR A 378 -21.06 25.23 -98.28
N LEU A 379 -21.78 24.19 -97.87
CA LEU A 379 -22.92 23.67 -98.60
C LEU A 379 -24.02 24.74 -98.78
N ASN A 380 -24.37 25.46 -97.70
CA ASN A 380 -25.38 26.52 -97.73
C ASN A 380 -25.00 27.63 -98.73
N LYS A 381 -23.70 27.97 -98.82
CA LYS A 381 -23.22 28.95 -99.79
C LYS A 381 -23.46 28.49 -101.23
N GLU A 382 -23.09 27.26 -101.56
CA GLU A 382 -23.28 26.71 -102.91
C GLU A 382 -24.78 26.53 -103.23
N PHE A 383 -25.58 26.17 -102.24
CA PHE A 383 -27.01 25.98 -102.43
C PHE A 383 -27.74 27.31 -102.70
N LYS A 384 -27.33 28.41 -102.05
CA LYS A 384 -27.83 29.76 -102.37
C LYS A 384 -27.54 30.17 -103.80
N ASN A 385 -26.38 29.80 -104.35
CA ASN A 385 -26.06 30.03 -105.76
C ASN A 385 -27.00 29.24 -106.68
N LEU A 386 -27.32 27.99 -106.33
CA LEU A 386 -28.26 27.15 -107.08
C LEU A 386 -29.71 27.69 -107.01
N VAL A 387 -30.16 28.16 -105.84
CA VAL A 387 -31.46 28.84 -105.69
C VAL A 387 -31.52 30.08 -106.59
N ALA A 388 -30.47 30.91 -106.58
CA ALA A 388 -30.41 32.10 -107.43
C ALA A 388 -30.43 31.72 -108.93
N GLY A 389 -29.64 30.74 -109.34
CA GLY A 389 -29.59 30.27 -110.73
C GLY A 389 -30.90 29.65 -111.22
N SER A 390 -31.55 28.83 -110.40
CA SER A 390 -32.85 28.22 -110.73
C SER A 390 -33.97 29.27 -110.81
N LYS A 391 -33.92 30.31 -109.96
CA LYS A 391 -34.80 31.48 -110.07
C LYS A 391 -34.61 32.21 -111.39
N SER A 392 -33.37 32.54 -111.75
CA SER A 392 -33.07 33.23 -113.01
C SER A 392 -33.48 32.40 -114.24
N LEU A 393 -33.29 31.07 -114.20
CA LEU A 393 -33.76 30.18 -115.26
C LEU A 393 -35.28 30.22 -115.41
N LYS A 394 -36.02 30.10 -114.30
CA LYS A 394 -37.49 30.21 -114.28
C LYS A 394 -37.96 31.54 -114.87
N GLU A 395 -37.36 32.66 -114.44
CA GLU A 395 -37.71 34.00 -114.92
C GLU A 395 -37.45 34.16 -116.43
N ASN A 396 -36.28 33.71 -116.90
CA ASN A 396 -35.93 33.74 -118.33
C ASN A 396 -36.85 32.87 -119.19
N LEU A 397 -37.26 31.69 -118.69
CA LEU A 397 -38.21 30.81 -119.38
C LEU A 397 -39.60 31.41 -119.44
N ALA A 398 -40.04 32.12 -118.40
CA ALA A 398 -41.30 32.87 -118.43
C ALA A 398 -41.27 33.96 -119.51
N SER A 399 -40.15 34.70 -119.63
CA SER A 399 -39.95 35.66 -120.72
C SER A 399 -39.94 35.00 -122.09
N LEU A 400 -39.26 33.86 -122.26
CA LEU A 400 -39.25 33.10 -123.52
C LEU A 400 -40.66 32.60 -123.88
N GLN A 401 -41.41 32.09 -122.91
CA GLN A 401 -42.78 31.64 -123.11
C GLN A 401 -43.68 32.79 -123.58
N GLN A 402 -43.53 33.99 -123.01
CA GLN A 402 -44.25 35.17 -123.46
C GLN A 402 -43.91 35.54 -124.92
N LEU A 403 -42.63 35.46 -125.31
CA LEU A 403 -42.19 35.69 -126.69
C LEU A 403 -42.78 34.66 -127.65
N VAL A 404 -42.74 33.37 -127.31
CA VAL A 404 -43.31 32.30 -128.14
C VAL A 404 -44.82 32.47 -128.30
N SER A 405 -45.54 32.78 -127.23
CA SER A 405 -46.98 33.09 -127.30
C SER A 405 -47.26 34.28 -128.21
N GLY A 406 -46.47 35.35 -128.12
CA GLY A 406 -46.61 36.51 -129.02
C GLY A 406 -46.39 36.16 -130.50
N ILE A 407 -45.45 35.26 -130.80
CA ILE A 407 -45.21 34.77 -132.17
C ILE A 407 -46.40 33.91 -132.65
N VAL A 408 -46.93 33.03 -131.81
CA VAL A 408 -48.12 32.20 -132.11
C VAL A 408 -49.33 33.09 -132.42
N ASP A 409 -49.60 34.11 -131.59
CA ASP A 409 -50.67 35.08 -131.82
C ASP A 409 -50.50 35.85 -133.14
N GLY A 410 -49.25 36.24 -133.46
CA GLY A 410 -48.91 36.84 -134.75
C GLY A 410 -49.23 35.93 -135.94
N LYS A 411 -49.00 34.62 -135.80
CA LYS A 411 -49.33 33.63 -136.84
C LYS A 411 -50.82 33.44 -137.06
N VAL A 412 -51.63 33.49 -136.01
CA VAL A 412 -53.10 33.46 -136.14
C VAL A 412 -53.57 34.60 -137.04
N LYS A 413 -52.98 35.78 -136.90
CA LYS A 413 -53.26 36.93 -137.78
C LYS A 413 -52.81 36.70 -139.22
N GLU A 414 -51.64 36.12 -139.44
CA GLU A 414 -51.11 35.83 -140.79
C GLU A 414 -51.93 34.75 -141.53
N ASN A 415 -52.34 33.68 -140.86
CA ASN A 415 -53.22 32.66 -141.44
C ASN A 415 -54.58 33.23 -141.89
N ALA A 416 -55.11 34.21 -141.15
CA ALA A 416 -56.32 34.91 -141.55
C ALA A 416 -56.11 35.70 -142.86
N VAL A 417 -54.95 36.34 -143.03
CA VAL A 417 -54.58 37.04 -144.28
C VAL A 417 -54.43 36.07 -145.45
N PHE A 418 -53.78 34.92 -145.27
CA PHE A 418 -53.65 33.92 -146.33
C PHE A 418 -55.00 33.34 -146.75
N SER A 419 -55.92 33.15 -145.81
CA SER A 419 -57.29 32.71 -146.09
C SER A 419 -58.05 33.76 -146.92
N GLN A 420 -57.86 35.05 -146.61
CA GLN A 420 -58.42 36.16 -147.40
C GLN A 420 -57.84 36.22 -148.82
N LEU A 421 -56.53 35.95 -148.98
CA LEU A 421 -55.89 35.87 -150.29
C LEU A 421 -56.47 34.72 -151.12
N LEU A 422 -56.62 33.53 -150.53
CA LEU A 422 -57.22 32.38 -151.22
C LEU A 422 -58.66 32.70 -151.67
N GLN A 423 -59.47 33.32 -150.81
CA GLN A 423 -60.81 33.79 -151.17
C GLN A 423 -60.79 34.80 -152.33
N THR A 424 -59.79 35.69 -152.37
CA THR A 424 -59.60 36.63 -153.48
C THR A 424 -59.29 35.91 -154.79
N VAL A 425 -58.42 34.88 -154.74
CA VAL A 425 -58.11 34.04 -155.90
C VAL A 425 -59.35 33.29 -156.38
N GLU A 426 -60.14 32.70 -155.47
CA GLU A 426 -61.41 32.04 -155.82
C GLU A 426 -62.42 33.01 -156.46
N ASN A 427 -62.47 34.27 -156.00
CA ASN A 427 -63.28 35.30 -156.64
C ASN A 427 -62.76 35.65 -158.04
N ASN A 428 -61.45 35.77 -158.22
CA ASN A 428 -60.85 35.98 -159.54
C ASN A 428 -61.16 34.82 -160.50
N GLU A 429 -61.16 33.58 -160.03
CA GLU A 429 -61.56 32.42 -160.84
C GLU A 429 -63.03 32.46 -161.24
N LYS A 430 -63.94 32.88 -160.34
CA LYS A 430 -65.36 33.08 -160.68
C LYS A 430 -65.55 34.18 -161.72
N ILE A 431 -64.82 35.29 -161.59
CA ILE A 431 -64.82 36.40 -162.57
C ILE A 431 -64.31 35.89 -163.92
N LEU A 432 -63.19 35.17 -163.93
CA LEU A 432 -62.59 34.59 -165.12
C LEU A 432 -63.55 33.61 -165.82
N ALA A 433 -64.24 32.75 -165.07
CA ALA A 433 -65.27 31.87 -165.60
C ALA A 433 -66.42 32.65 -166.25
N THR A 434 -66.83 33.77 -165.63
CA THR A 434 -67.86 34.67 -166.17
C THR A 434 -67.40 35.34 -167.48
N LEU A 435 -66.16 35.84 -167.53
CA LEU A 435 -65.58 36.46 -168.74
C LEU A 435 -65.45 35.46 -169.91
N LYS A 436 -65.10 34.20 -169.62
CA LYS A 436 -65.10 33.12 -170.62
C LYS A 436 -66.49 32.88 -171.19
N ALA A 437 -67.51 32.81 -170.34
CA ALA A 437 -68.90 32.62 -170.76
C ALA A 437 -69.44 33.79 -171.60
N ALA A 438 -68.86 34.98 -171.45
CA ALA A 438 -69.21 36.19 -172.20
C ALA A 438 -68.43 36.38 -173.52
N ASN A 439 -67.64 35.40 -173.97
CA ASN A 439 -66.80 35.48 -175.18
C ASN A 439 -65.81 36.66 -175.21
N ALA A 440 -65.20 37.00 -174.07
CA ALA A 440 -64.12 38.00 -174.02
C ALA A 440 -62.87 37.57 -174.83
N ASP A 441 -61.97 38.52 -175.15
CA ASP A 441 -60.76 38.28 -175.96
C ASP A 441 -59.92 37.11 -175.42
N ALA A 442 -59.63 36.15 -176.29
CA ALA A 442 -58.94 34.91 -175.93
C ALA A 442 -57.53 35.13 -175.36
N ASN A 443 -56.81 36.16 -175.81
CA ASN A 443 -55.48 36.49 -175.29
C ASN A 443 -55.58 37.07 -173.88
N ILE A 444 -56.60 37.89 -173.61
CA ILE A 444 -56.88 38.43 -172.27
C ILE A 444 -57.26 37.29 -171.31
N ILE A 445 -58.11 36.36 -171.74
CA ILE A 445 -58.48 35.18 -170.94
C ILE A 445 -57.24 34.34 -170.60
N ALA A 446 -56.40 34.00 -171.57
CA ALA A 446 -55.20 33.19 -171.34
C ALA A 446 -54.20 33.87 -170.38
N ALA A 447 -54.05 35.19 -170.47
CA ALA A 447 -53.22 35.95 -169.54
C ALA A 447 -53.79 35.93 -168.10
N LEU A 448 -55.11 36.11 -167.96
CA LEU A 448 -55.80 36.07 -166.66
C LEU A 448 -55.82 34.67 -166.04
N GLU A 449 -55.95 33.62 -166.85
CA GLU A 449 -55.80 32.22 -166.41
C GLU A 449 -54.42 31.98 -165.81
N LYS A 450 -53.35 32.35 -166.54
CA LYS A 450 -51.98 32.19 -166.08
C LYS A 450 -51.72 32.99 -164.80
N ASN A 451 -52.24 34.22 -164.71
CA ASN A 451 -52.10 35.06 -163.52
C ASN A 451 -52.84 34.47 -162.31
N THR A 452 -54.10 34.04 -162.49
CA THR A 452 -54.92 33.48 -161.41
C THR A 452 -54.35 32.15 -160.91
N ALA A 453 -53.87 31.29 -161.82
CA ALA A 453 -53.17 30.05 -161.45
C ALA A 453 -51.89 30.31 -160.66
N ALA A 454 -51.10 31.33 -161.05
CA ALA A 454 -49.92 31.74 -160.29
C ALA A 454 -50.28 32.28 -158.89
N GLN A 455 -51.33 33.10 -158.78
CA GLN A 455 -51.83 33.59 -157.49
C GLN A 455 -52.32 32.43 -156.60
N ARG A 456 -53.02 31.44 -157.17
CA ARG A 456 -53.44 30.21 -156.46
C ARG A 456 -52.25 29.46 -155.91
N GLN A 457 -51.25 29.18 -156.75
CA GLN A 457 -50.05 28.47 -156.33
C GLN A 457 -49.32 29.20 -155.19
N ILE A 458 -49.24 30.53 -155.26
CA ILE A 458 -48.67 31.37 -154.19
C ILE A 458 -49.52 31.25 -152.91
N ALA A 459 -50.83 31.38 -152.99
CA ALA A 459 -51.73 31.28 -151.84
C ALA A 459 -51.64 29.90 -151.16
N GLU A 460 -51.71 28.81 -151.94
CA GLU A 460 -51.60 27.43 -151.43
C GLU A 460 -50.21 27.14 -150.84
N GLY A 461 -49.15 27.68 -151.45
CA GLY A 461 -47.78 27.59 -150.92
C GLY A 461 -47.60 28.33 -149.60
N LEU A 462 -48.18 29.54 -149.47
CA LEU A 462 -48.17 30.33 -148.24
C LEU A 462 -48.99 29.64 -147.12
N ILE A 463 -50.16 29.10 -147.43
CA ILE A 463 -50.98 28.33 -146.48
C ILE A 463 -50.22 27.09 -145.99
N THR A 464 -49.60 26.35 -146.90
CA THR A 464 -48.81 25.15 -146.55
C THR A 464 -47.64 25.51 -145.65
N SER A 465 -46.90 26.57 -146.00
CA SER A 465 -45.78 27.08 -145.20
C SER A 465 -46.24 27.57 -143.82
N GLY A 466 -47.37 28.27 -143.75
CA GLY A 466 -48.00 28.72 -142.51
C GLY A 466 -48.41 27.55 -141.61
N LYS A 467 -49.00 26.49 -142.17
CA LYS A 467 -49.35 25.26 -141.45
C LYS A 467 -48.13 24.55 -140.88
N THR A 468 -47.07 24.40 -141.67
CA THR A 468 -45.81 23.79 -141.21
C THR A 468 -45.18 24.62 -140.08
N LEU A 469 -45.14 25.94 -140.22
CA LEU A 469 -44.62 26.83 -139.17
C LEU A 469 -45.48 26.80 -137.90
N SER A 470 -46.81 26.72 -138.02
CA SER A 470 -47.72 26.54 -136.88
C SER A 470 -47.38 25.27 -136.11
N ALA A 471 -47.23 24.13 -136.79
CA ALA A 471 -46.88 22.88 -136.15
C ALA A 471 -45.52 22.93 -135.43
N TYR A 472 -44.54 23.65 -135.96
CA TYR A 472 -43.26 23.86 -135.27
C TYR A 472 -43.38 24.78 -134.04
N LEU A 473 -44.18 25.83 -134.13
CA LEU A 473 -44.42 26.74 -133.00
C LEU A 473 -45.22 26.09 -131.88
N ASP A 474 -46.20 25.24 -132.20
CA ASP A 474 -46.93 24.45 -131.20
C ASP A 474 -45.99 23.51 -130.46
N LYS A 475 -45.08 22.84 -131.18
CA LYS A 475 -44.03 22.00 -130.58
C LYS A 475 -43.08 22.81 -129.72
N LEU A 476 -42.64 23.98 -130.18
CA LEU A 476 -41.77 24.87 -129.42
C LEU A 476 -42.46 25.37 -128.14
N ASN A 477 -43.72 25.79 -128.23
CA ASN A 477 -44.52 26.24 -127.10
C ASN A 477 -44.73 25.12 -126.07
N GLY A 478 -45.01 23.90 -126.54
CA GLY A 478 -45.08 22.71 -125.70
C GLY A 478 -43.75 22.41 -124.98
N ALA A 479 -42.63 22.46 -125.71
CA ALA A 479 -41.30 22.24 -125.14
C ALA A 479 -40.93 23.33 -124.11
N VAL A 480 -41.17 24.60 -124.42
CA VAL A 480 -40.94 25.72 -123.47
C VAL A 480 -41.81 25.54 -122.23
N THR A 481 -43.08 25.16 -122.37
CA THR A 481 -43.97 24.90 -121.22
C THR A 481 -43.44 23.77 -120.33
N GLN A 482 -42.98 22.66 -120.92
CA GLN A 482 -42.39 21.54 -120.15
C GLN A 482 -41.11 21.96 -119.41
N ILE A 483 -40.22 22.70 -120.08
CA ILE A 483 -38.97 23.18 -119.46
C ILE A 483 -39.28 24.21 -118.35
N SER A 484 -40.26 25.10 -118.54
CA SER A 484 -40.73 26.04 -117.51
C SER A 484 -41.25 25.31 -116.26
N GLN A 485 -42.04 24.24 -116.43
CA GLN A 485 -42.52 23.42 -115.31
C GLN A 485 -41.37 22.70 -114.59
N GLY A 486 -40.40 22.19 -115.34
CA GLY A 486 -39.17 21.61 -114.80
C GLY A 486 -38.34 22.62 -113.99
N ALA A 487 -38.19 23.84 -114.51
CA ALA A 487 -37.48 24.92 -113.82
C ALA A 487 -38.22 25.39 -112.55
N GLU A 488 -39.55 25.46 -112.57
CA GLU A 488 -40.35 25.72 -111.37
C GLU A 488 -40.12 24.66 -110.30
N THR A 489 -40.18 23.38 -110.70
CA THR A 489 -39.96 22.25 -109.79
C THR A 489 -38.55 22.29 -109.19
N LEU A 490 -37.54 22.59 -110.01
CA LEU A 490 -36.15 22.77 -109.56
C LEU A 490 -36.04 23.93 -108.56
N TYR A 491 -36.61 25.09 -108.86
CA TYR A 491 -36.58 26.26 -107.97
C TYR A 491 -37.26 25.98 -106.62
N GLN A 492 -38.43 25.33 -106.64
CA GLN A 492 -39.13 24.94 -105.42
C GLN A 492 -38.30 23.94 -104.59
N GLY A 493 -37.77 22.89 -105.23
CA GLY A 493 -36.90 21.91 -104.58
C GLY A 493 -35.64 22.56 -103.98
N CYS A 494 -35.08 23.55 -104.67
CA CYS A 494 -33.95 24.29 -104.16
C CYS A 494 -34.33 25.12 -102.92
N THR A 495 -35.45 25.84 -102.99
CA THR A 495 -35.93 26.66 -101.85
C THR A 495 -36.27 25.80 -100.63
N SER A 496 -36.89 24.63 -100.82
CA SER A 496 -37.17 23.70 -99.72
C SER A 496 -35.90 23.17 -99.06
N THR A 497 -34.85 22.90 -99.85
CA THR A 497 -33.56 22.40 -99.34
C THR A 497 -32.79 23.49 -98.59
N ASP A 498 -32.82 24.75 -99.06
CA ASP A 498 -32.25 25.90 -98.36
C ASP A 498 -32.88 26.07 -96.96
N ASN A 499 -34.21 25.98 -96.86
CA ASN A 499 -34.92 25.99 -95.57
C ASN A 499 -34.54 24.81 -94.66
N ALA A 500 -34.33 23.60 -95.23
CA ALA A 500 -33.92 22.44 -94.45
C ALA A 500 -32.47 22.58 -93.92
N GLN A 501 -31.60 23.19 -94.71
CA GLN A 501 -30.23 23.52 -94.35
C GLN A 501 -30.16 24.51 -93.18
N GLU A 502 -31.01 25.54 -93.14
CA GLU A 502 -31.10 26.47 -92.01
C GLU A 502 -31.48 25.76 -90.69
N LYS A 503 -32.42 24.80 -90.76
CA LYS A 503 -32.80 23.97 -89.61
C LYS A 503 -31.65 23.08 -89.15
N LEU A 504 -30.92 22.47 -90.09
CA LEU A 504 -29.74 21.66 -89.79
C LEU A 504 -28.64 22.50 -89.11
N GLN A 505 -28.37 23.70 -89.61
CA GLN A 505 -27.40 24.63 -89.02
C GLN A 505 -27.80 25.04 -87.59
N THR A 506 -29.10 25.28 -87.36
CA THR A 506 -29.64 25.58 -86.03
C THR A 506 -29.46 24.38 -85.08
N GLY A 507 -29.77 23.16 -85.53
CA GLY A 507 -29.59 21.94 -84.76
C GLY A 507 -28.13 21.69 -84.39
N LEU A 508 -27.22 21.91 -85.35
CA LEU A 508 -25.80 21.78 -85.12
C LEU A 508 -25.27 22.82 -84.12
N SER A 509 -25.72 24.07 -84.21
CA SER A 509 -25.36 25.12 -83.25
C SER A 509 -25.77 24.75 -81.82
N LYS A 510 -26.95 24.15 -81.64
CA LYS A 510 -27.40 23.64 -80.33
C LYS A 510 -26.52 22.50 -79.83
N LEU A 511 -26.12 21.58 -80.72
CA LEU A 511 -25.25 20.46 -80.37
C LEU A 511 -23.84 20.93 -79.99
N THR A 512 -23.28 21.91 -80.70
CA THR A 512 -22.00 22.56 -80.33
C THR A 512 -22.09 23.22 -78.95
N ALA A 513 -23.16 23.98 -78.67
CA ALA A 513 -23.36 24.57 -77.34
C ALA A 513 -23.46 23.50 -76.24
N GLY A 514 -24.18 22.41 -76.50
CA GLY A 514 -24.26 21.26 -75.57
C GLY A 514 -22.91 20.57 -75.35
N SER A 515 -22.11 20.41 -76.41
CA SER A 515 -20.75 19.85 -76.32
C SER A 515 -19.83 20.72 -75.46
N LYS A 516 -19.89 22.05 -75.60
CA LYS A 516 -19.14 22.99 -74.74
C LYS A 516 -19.60 22.95 -73.29
N ALA A 517 -20.91 22.81 -73.03
CA ALA A 517 -21.41 22.63 -71.68
C ALA A 517 -20.93 21.32 -71.04
N LEU A 518 -20.89 20.22 -71.81
CA LEU A 518 -20.34 18.94 -71.37
C LEU A 518 -18.85 19.05 -71.04
N GLU A 519 -18.05 19.68 -71.91
CA GLU A 519 -16.61 19.91 -71.69
C GLU A 519 -16.36 20.69 -70.38
N ALA A 520 -17.13 21.76 -70.14
CA ALA A 520 -17.04 22.55 -68.91
C ALA A 520 -17.43 21.75 -67.65
N GLY A 521 -18.48 20.94 -67.74
CA GLY A 521 -18.92 20.05 -66.67
C GLY A 521 -17.87 18.98 -66.33
N LEU A 522 -17.28 18.35 -67.35
CA LEU A 522 -16.20 17.38 -67.19
C LEU A 522 -14.93 18.01 -66.59
N THR A 523 -14.61 19.24 -66.97
CA THR A 523 -13.47 19.99 -66.39
C THR A 523 -13.69 20.26 -64.90
N SER A 524 -14.91 20.63 -64.52
CA SER A 524 -15.29 20.84 -63.12
C SER A 524 -15.24 19.53 -62.33
N LEU A 525 -15.77 18.45 -62.90
CA LEU A 525 -15.73 17.10 -62.30
C LEU A 525 -14.29 16.59 -62.14
N ASN A 526 -13.41 16.84 -63.11
CA ASN A 526 -11.99 16.50 -63.03
C ASN A 526 -11.30 17.25 -61.89
N THR A 527 -11.59 18.55 -61.75
CA THR A 527 -11.05 19.39 -60.67
C THR A 527 -11.50 18.87 -59.30
N GLY A 528 -12.80 18.59 -59.14
CA GLY A 528 -13.36 18.03 -57.91
C GLY A 528 -12.79 16.65 -57.59
N SER A 529 -12.58 15.80 -58.59
CA SER A 529 -12.03 14.45 -58.41
C SER A 529 -10.55 14.49 -58.00
N LYS A 530 -9.76 15.44 -58.52
CA LYS A 530 -8.39 15.69 -58.06
C LYS A 530 -8.34 16.20 -56.62
N ALA A 531 -9.28 17.08 -56.23
CA ALA A 531 -9.38 17.55 -54.85
C ALA A 531 -9.77 16.41 -53.89
N LEU A 532 -10.74 15.56 -54.29
CA LEU A 532 -11.09 14.35 -53.55
C LEU A 532 -9.88 13.43 -53.37
N LYS A 533 -9.10 13.20 -54.44
CA LYS A 533 -7.87 12.41 -54.35
C LYS A 533 -6.87 13.01 -53.37
N ALA A 534 -6.63 14.31 -53.41
CA ALA A 534 -5.73 14.97 -52.47
C ALA A 534 -6.20 14.78 -51.01
N GLY A 535 -7.50 14.86 -50.75
CA GLY A 535 -8.07 14.56 -49.42
C GLY A 535 -7.89 13.10 -49.01
N ILE A 536 -8.01 12.15 -49.96
CA ILE A 536 -7.73 10.73 -49.72
C ILE A 536 -6.24 10.49 -49.43
N ASP A 537 -5.33 11.19 -50.12
CA ASP A 537 -3.89 11.10 -49.89
C ASP A 537 -3.51 11.61 -48.48
N GLN A 538 -4.16 12.69 -48.03
CA GLN A 538 -4.04 13.20 -46.65
C GLN A 538 -4.58 12.20 -45.63
N LEU A 539 -5.77 11.64 -45.88
CA LEU A 539 -6.36 10.61 -45.03
C LEU A 539 -5.44 9.38 -44.93
N TYR A 540 -4.90 8.92 -46.06
CA TYR A 540 -3.95 7.80 -46.14
C TYR A 540 -2.71 8.04 -45.28
N THR A 541 -2.15 9.25 -45.36
CA THR A 541 -1.02 9.67 -44.53
C THR A 541 -1.39 9.64 -43.04
N GLY A 542 -2.54 10.19 -42.67
CA GLY A 542 -3.03 10.21 -41.28
C GLY A 542 -3.28 8.82 -40.70
N VAL A 543 -3.89 7.91 -41.47
CA VAL A 543 -4.13 6.53 -40.99
C VAL A 543 -2.85 5.71 -40.87
N THR A 544 -1.82 5.99 -41.70
CA THR A 544 -0.49 5.36 -41.58
C THR A 544 0.25 5.85 -40.32
N GLN A 545 0.11 7.14 -39.97
CA GLN A 545 0.63 7.67 -38.71
C GLN A 545 -0.09 7.04 -37.51
N LEU A 546 -1.42 6.89 -37.60
CA LEU A 546 -2.21 6.22 -36.57
C LEU A 546 -1.77 4.77 -36.38
N GLU A 547 -1.50 4.01 -37.45
CA GLU A 547 -0.96 2.64 -37.39
C GLU A 547 0.33 2.55 -36.58
N SER A 548 1.24 3.50 -36.84
CA SER A 548 2.53 3.56 -36.15
C SER A 548 2.35 3.88 -34.66
N ALA A 549 1.41 4.77 -34.34
CA ALA A 549 1.08 5.14 -32.96
C ALA A 549 0.42 3.98 -32.20
N THR A 550 -0.53 3.26 -32.81
CA THR A 550 -1.22 2.13 -32.19
C THR A 550 -0.31 0.92 -32.01
N SER A 551 0.61 0.68 -32.96
CA SER A 551 1.67 -0.31 -32.80
C SER A 551 2.59 0.03 -31.62
N SER A 552 2.96 1.30 -31.47
CA SER A 552 3.78 1.77 -30.34
C SER A 552 3.04 1.63 -29.01
N LEU A 553 1.75 1.97 -28.97
CA LEU A 553 0.89 1.80 -27.80
C LEU A 553 0.78 0.33 -27.40
N THR A 554 0.53 -0.57 -28.35
CA THR A 554 0.46 -2.02 -28.12
C THR A 554 1.77 -2.57 -27.55
N ASN A 555 2.91 -2.15 -28.11
CA ASN A 555 4.22 -2.51 -27.60
C ASN A 555 4.47 -1.97 -26.19
N GLY A 556 4.04 -0.74 -25.90
CA GLY A 556 4.10 -0.14 -24.57
C GLY A 556 3.27 -0.93 -23.55
N SER A 557 2.03 -1.28 -23.89
CA SER A 557 1.14 -2.10 -23.08
C SER A 557 1.71 -3.50 -22.82
N ALA A 558 2.39 -4.09 -23.81
CA ALA A 558 3.06 -5.39 -23.64
C ALA A 558 4.20 -5.30 -22.62
N LYS A 559 5.06 -4.28 -22.74
CA LYS A 559 6.13 -4.03 -21.75
C LYS A 559 5.58 -3.75 -20.35
N LEU A 560 4.47 -3.00 -20.26
CA LEU A 560 3.82 -2.74 -18.98
C LEU A 560 3.31 -4.05 -18.37
N LYS A 561 2.66 -4.91 -19.17
CA LYS A 561 2.20 -6.24 -18.73
C LYS A 561 3.34 -7.11 -18.22
N ASP A 562 4.46 -7.14 -18.94
CA ASP A 562 5.62 -7.93 -18.51
C ASP A 562 6.18 -7.40 -17.18
N SER A 563 6.29 -6.07 -17.05
CA SER A 563 6.79 -5.41 -15.83
C SER A 563 5.86 -5.63 -14.64
N THR A 564 4.54 -5.55 -14.84
CA THR A 564 3.58 -5.83 -13.78
C THR A 564 3.56 -7.31 -13.40
N GLY A 565 3.80 -8.21 -14.36
CA GLY A 565 3.99 -9.64 -14.06
C GLY A 565 5.20 -9.89 -13.16
N LEU A 566 6.33 -9.20 -13.41
CA LEU A 566 7.50 -9.26 -12.53
C LEU A 566 7.19 -8.72 -11.13
N MET A 567 6.44 -7.61 -11.04
CA MET A 567 6.00 -7.05 -9.75
C MET A 567 5.11 -8.04 -8.98
N THR A 568 4.11 -8.64 -9.63
CA THR A 568 3.24 -9.64 -9.00
C THR A 568 4.03 -10.84 -8.47
N ASN A 569 4.99 -11.34 -9.25
CA ASN A 569 5.88 -12.42 -8.81
C ASN A 569 6.71 -12.02 -7.58
N ALA A 570 7.35 -10.83 -7.61
CA ALA A 570 8.15 -10.34 -6.50
C ALA A 570 7.31 -10.14 -5.22
N VAL A 571 6.06 -9.68 -5.35
CA VAL A 571 5.13 -9.56 -4.22
C VAL A 571 4.75 -10.93 -3.69
N GLY A 572 4.54 -11.93 -4.57
CA GLY A 572 4.33 -13.32 -4.17
C GLY A 572 5.50 -13.87 -3.35
N ASP A 573 6.73 -13.65 -3.80
CA ASP A 573 7.94 -14.05 -3.07
C ASP A 573 8.05 -13.37 -1.70
N LEU A 574 7.73 -12.07 -1.63
CA LEU A 574 7.72 -11.33 -0.37
C LEU A 574 6.64 -11.87 0.59
N THR A 575 5.45 -12.23 0.08
CA THR A 575 4.40 -12.88 0.88
C THR A 575 4.88 -14.20 1.47
N ILE A 576 5.58 -15.03 0.68
CA ILE A 576 6.16 -16.29 1.16
C ILE A 576 7.22 -16.04 2.25
N GLY A 577 8.16 -15.12 1.99
CA GLY A 577 9.22 -14.80 2.95
C GLY A 577 8.68 -14.26 4.27
N ARG A 578 7.71 -13.35 4.19
CA ARG A 578 7.04 -12.81 5.38
C ARG A 578 6.26 -13.88 6.14
N LYS A 579 5.59 -14.82 5.47
CA LYS A 579 4.89 -15.91 6.17
C LYS A 579 5.86 -16.71 7.04
N LYS A 580 7.04 -17.04 6.51
CA LYS A 580 8.11 -17.69 7.28
C LYS A 580 8.56 -16.86 8.49
N LEU A 581 8.69 -15.54 8.34
CA LEU A 581 9.03 -14.64 9.45
C LEU A 581 7.94 -14.64 10.53
N SER A 582 6.68 -14.50 10.13
CA SER A 582 5.54 -14.50 11.06
C SER A 582 5.43 -15.84 11.81
N ASP A 583 5.56 -16.97 11.11
CA ASP A 583 5.57 -18.30 11.72
C ASP A 583 6.76 -18.45 12.70
N GLY A 584 7.94 -17.96 12.32
CA GLY A 584 9.14 -17.97 13.16
C GLY A 584 9.00 -17.10 14.43
N MET A 585 8.38 -15.92 14.30
CA MET A 585 8.14 -15.03 15.44
C MET A 585 7.09 -15.56 16.40
N ASN A 586 6.01 -16.16 15.87
CA ASN A 586 5.04 -16.89 16.69
C ASN A 586 5.73 -17.98 17.50
N LYS A 587 6.60 -18.78 16.85
CA LYS A 587 7.36 -19.83 17.52
C LYS A 587 8.30 -19.27 18.60
N PHE A 588 9.08 -18.24 18.26
CA PHE A 588 10.01 -17.60 19.19
C PHE A 588 9.29 -17.03 20.43
N TYR A 589 8.14 -16.41 20.23
CA TYR A 589 7.33 -15.87 21.30
C TYR A 589 6.70 -16.98 22.17
N GLU A 590 5.93 -17.89 21.58
CA GLU A 590 5.18 -18.90 22.33
C GLU A 590 6.08 -19.96 22.98
N GLU A 591 7.08 -20.48 22.26
CA GLU A 591 7.94 -21.56 22.78
C GLU A 591 9.17 -21.04 23.54
N GLY A 592 9.57 -19.78 23.32
CA GLY A 592 10.77 -19.20 23.89
C GLY A 592 10.46 -18.19 25.00
N ILE A 593 9.98 -17.01 24.61
CA ILE A 593 9.83 -15.87 25.52
C ILE A 593 8.77 -16.12 26.59
N LYS A 594 7.60 -16.64 26.21
CA LYS A 594 6.51 -16.95 27.14
C LYS A 594 6.87 -18.05 28.13
N GLU A 595 7.60 -19.07 27.70
CA GLU A 595 8.13 -20.11 28.59
C GLU A 595 9.15 -19.56 29.59
N ILE A 596 10.04 -18.65 29.17
CA ILE A 596 10.99 -17.98 30.06
C ILE A 596 10.26 -17.10 31.07
N TYR A 597 9.28 -16.33 30.60
CA TYR A 597 8.44 -15.44 31.40
C TYR A 597 7.73 -16.20 32.53
N ASN A 598 6.96 -17.24 32.17
CA ASN A 598 6.21 -18.05 33.12
C ASN A 598 7.14 -18.70 34.15
N LYS A 599 8.24 -19.33 33.69
CA LYS A 599 9.18 -19.99 34.61
C LYS A 599 9.89 -19.01 35.54
N TYR A 600 10.18 -17.80 35.08
CA TYR A 600 10.77 -16.77 35.93
C TYR A 600 9.80 -16.35 37.03
N ASN A 601 8.57 -15.98 36.66
CA ASN A 601 7.55 -15.54 37.62
C ASN A 601 7.23 -16.65 38.63
N ASP A 602 7.03 -17.88 38.18
CA ASP A 602 6.82 -19.03 39.06
C ASP A 602 7.97 -19.20 40.07
N THR A 603 9.22 -19.06 39.61
CA THR A 603 10.40 -19.21 40.48
C THR A 603 10.50 -18.08 41.50
N VAL A 604 10.26 -16.84 41.09
CA VAL A 604 10.32 -15.66 41.98
C VAL A 604 9.23 -15.73 43.04
N SER A 605 8.00 -16.07 42.64
CA SER A 605 6.88 -16.23 43.59
C SER A 605 7.14 -17.34 44.61
N VAL A 606 7.73 -18.46 44.20
CA VAL A 606 8.12 -19.55 45.13
C VAL A 606 9.20 -19.10 46.11
N PHE A 607 10.19 -18.32 45.65
CA PHE A 607 11.25 -17.82 46.52
C PHE A 607 10.74 -16.77 47.51
N GLN A 608 9.91 -15.83 47.06
CA GLN A 608 9.27 -14.83 47.93
C GLN A 608 8.43 -15.49 49.02
N GLY A 609 7.56 -16.45 48.68
CA GLY A 609 6.76 -17.15 49.70
C GLY A 609 7.59 -17.91 50.75
N LYS A 610 8.78 -18.43 50.38
CA LYS A 610 9.70 -19.07 51.35
C LYS A 610 10.40 -18.07 52.25
N LEU A 611 10.71 -16.88 51.73
CA LEU A 611 11.33 -15.82 52.50
C LEU A 611 10.33 -15.22 53.50
N ASP A 612 9.09 -15.01 53.06
CA ASP A 612 8.01 -14.54 53.93
C ASP A 612 7.77 -15.53 55.09
N ASP A 613 7.77 -16.85 54.84
CA ASP A 613 7.64 -17.89 55.88
C ASP A 613 8.80 -17.85 56.90
N LEU A 614 10.05 -17.60 56.44
CA LEU A 614 11.20 -17.46 57.31
C LEU A 614 11.07 -16.23 58.24
N ILE A 615 10.64 -15.10 57.71
CA ILE A 615 10.45 -13.85 58.46
C ILE A 615 9.30 -14.02 59.46
N GLU A 616 8.16 -14.55 59.01
CA GLU A 616 6.96 -14.77 59.85
C GLU A 616 7.27 -15.69 61.04
N LYS A 617 7.99 -16.79 60.82
CA LYS A 617 8.40 -17.70 61.92
C LYS A 617 9.33 -17.05 62.94
N GLY A 618 10.22 -16.15 62.50
CA GLY A 618 11.09 -15.37 63.37
C GLY A 618 10.33 -14.32 64.20
N GLU A 619 9.42 -13.57 63.56
CA GLU A 619 8.62 -12.53 64.20
C GLU A 619 7.59 -13.08 65.20
N ASN A 620 7.11 -14.31 65.00
CA ASN A 620 6.12 -14.93 65.88
C ASN A 620 6.71 -15.39 67.23
N TYR A 621 8.03 -15.56 67.34
CA TYR A 621 8.69 -15.93 68.61
C TYR A 621 9.00 -14.68 69.44
N LYS A 622 7.98 -14.16 70.12
CA LYS A 622 8.01 -12.85 70.81
C LYS A 622 8.39 -12.91 72.30
N SER A 623 8.26 -14.06 72.94
CA SER A 623 8.65 -14.26 74.35
C SER A 623 8.87 -15.74 74.68
N PHE A 624 9.81 -16.00 75.58
CA PHE A 624 10.08 -17.26 76.24
C PHE A 624 9.15 -17.51 77.45
N THR A 625 8.82 -16.51 78.26
CA THR A 625 7.95 -16.66 79.46
C THR A 625 6.47 -16.36 79.23
N SER A 626 6.09 -16.00 77.99
CA SER A 626 4.76 -15.59 77.52
C SER A 626 4.50 -14.08 77.60
N LEU A 627 3.44 -13.65 76.91
CA LEU A 627 2.98 -12.25 76.81
C LEU A 627 1.48 -12.19 77.05
N THR A 628 0.99 -11.03 77.49
CA THR A 628 -0.44 -10.74 77.48
C THR A 628 -0.90 -10.29 76.09
N ASP A 629 -2.19 -10.43 75.78
CA ASP A 629 -2.76 -10.06 74.47
C ASP A 629 -2.52 -8.58 74.06
N ASN A 630 -2.28 -7.71 75.05
CA ASN A 630 -2.05 -6.29 74.85
C ASN A 630 -0.58 -5.87 75.00
N MET A 631 0.36 -6.81 74.89
CA MET A 631 1.79 -6.57 75.05
C MET A 631 2.55 -7.09 73.83
N ASP A 632 3.47 -6.28 73.32
CA ASP A 632 4.44 -6.73 72.32
C ASP A 632 5.72 -7.18 73.03
N GLY A 633 6.40 -8.19 72.49
CA GLY A 633 7.57 -8.78 73.13
C GLY A 633 8.73 -8.96 72.17
N THR A 634 9.94 -8.87 72.71
CA THR A 634 11.15 -9.33 72.05
C THR A 634 11.95 -10.16 73.03
N VAL A 635 12.52 -11.26 72.55
CA VAL A 635 13.31 -12.17 73.38
C VAL A 635 14.70 -12.38 72.80
N LYS A 636 15.69 -12.39 73.69
CA LYS A 636 17.08 -12.71 73.38
C LYS A 636 17.61 -13.67 74.43
N PHE A 637 18.40 -14.65 74.02
CA PHE A 637 19.07 -15.55 74.94
C PHE A 637 20.54 -15.15 75.03
N ILE A 638 21.04 -15.02 76.25
CA ILE A 638 22.47 -14.88 76.53
C ILE A 638 22.91 -16.21 77.13
N VAL A 639 23.56 -17.04 76.31
CA VAL A 639 24.04 -18.35 76.72
C VAL A 639 25.52 -18.28 77.05
N GLU A 640 25.83 -18.45 78.33
CA GLU A 640 27.18 -18.50 78.87
C GLU A 640 27.55 -19.97 79.13
N ILE A 641 28.64 -20.44 78.51
CA ILE A 641 29.15 -21.80 78.70
C ILE A 641 30.52 -21.68 79.38
N GLN A 642 30.68 -22.27 80.58
CA GLN A 642 31.89 -22.21 81.41
C GLN A 642 32.34 -23.57 81.93
#